data_AF-A0AAU4MJH1-F1
#
_entry.id   AF-A0AAU4MJH1-F1
#
_cell.length_a   1.000
_cell.length_b   1.000
_cell.length_c   1.000
_cell.angle_alpha   90.00
_cell.angle_beta   90.00
_cell.angle_gamma   90.00
#
_symmetry.space_group_name_H-M   'P 1'
#
loop_
_entity.id
_entity.type
_entity.pdbx_description
1 polymer ?
#
loop_
_entity_poly.entity_id
_entity_poly.type
_entity_poly.pdbx_seq_one_letter_code
_entity_poly.pdbx_strand_id
1 'polypeptide(L)'
;MRFKPIGRVVTVAALVAGATGAALSAGVALESEGDAPEQAVVSTSAAPGGDVRPAAPAASYLQIVAHQDDDLLFMNPDITHQGKAASVTVYLTAGEADGAGFRDRCAYAEGRKAGARAAHARLAGTADEWNRAPLTLDTGRTVEVDTLVGAPHVALVFLGLHESGDSAFNPKGRSGDLKNLAMDQNAPPNVSLGSLATDGRCDPAYAGQSYGRGELVGTLLDLMRRFRPTVVLTQDPKVGLIGADYHANTAERGDHADHIGAARLAGEALSAYHGPDGDGRVLSRSYRDYNIRSAPPSLDAAQTAAKRQVFLAYLGPGQSFDPSPRPDEVSFYGMFQSRQYPRWSNGTAWSALDRSGRLNAFAVVDGRAKTWREQAPGGRWSGPRDLGSGLLAPTLSVVKGADGLLHLVAVRLSDDQVVTADESAPGIWGPWSPIGAPGPGDPALIGTPVAVPRPGGLLVFVRNPAGGVSARGQGPDGAWAPSWTDLGGTAVQDGLAAAPVADGRVDLFAPAAGGVLHWSQAGPDAPFVQDQGLAGAVPAGPLTATRSADGRAQVFYVQGGTGQAVTQGRQADGSWSLVPVPLGGPALQEGLAVVDGGDGRLTVVARNAGGGVSTTSQSAPGGGFGAEWPDLGSTVIGTPTAAVDSAGRVVALALAPDAGLLVARQRAAGAGQAFGPWEPAGS
;
A
#
# COMPACT_ATOMS: atom_id res chain seq x y z
N MET A 1 46.99 -8.25 -44.86
CA MET A 1 48.41 -8.14 -44.42
C MET A 1 48.47 -8.33 -42.91
N ARG A 2 49.46 -9.10 -42.45
CA ARG A 2 49.97 -9.30 -41.07
C ARG A 2 50.10 -7.96 -40.28
N PHE A 3 50.12 -7.79 -38.93
CA PHE A 3 50.45 -8.58 -37.74
C PHE A 3 49.78 -7.97 -36.46
N LYS A 4 49.24 -8.85 -35.58
CA LYS A 4 49.31 -9.03 -34.08
C LYS A 4 49.55 -7.89 -33.01
N PRO A 5 49.25 -8.17 -31.71
CA PRO A 5 48.66 -7.28 -30.68
C PRO A 5 49.42 -7.24 -29.31
N ILE A 6 48.81 -6.66 -28.26
CA ILE A 6 49.12 -6.82 -26.80
C ILE A 6 47.75 -6.68 -26.06
N GLY A 7 47.21 -7.55 -25.19
CA GLY A 7 47.70 -8.34 -24.03
C GLY A 7 47.35 -7.58 -22.73
N ARG A 8 46.67 -8.06 -21.66
CA ARG A 8 46.51 -9.39 -21.04
C ARG A 8 45.31 -9.38 -20.04
N VAL A 9 44.75 -10.56 -19.81
CA VAL A 9 43.79 -10.96 -18.76
C VAL A 9 44.53 -11.44 -17.51
N VAL A 10 43.96 -11.22 -16.32
CA VAL A 10 44.34 -11.93 -15.07
C VAL A 10 43.09 -12.49 -14.40
N THR A 11 43.10 -13.81 -14.19
CA THR A 11 42.20 -14.59 -13.33
C THR A 11 43.00 -14.98 -12.08
N VAL A 12 42.41 -14.90 -10.88
CA VAL A 12 42.98 -15.51 -9.67
C VAL A 12 41.91 -16.34 -8.97
N ALA A 13 42.22 -17.62 -8.79
CA ALA A 13 41.51 -18.60 -7.98
C ALA A 13 41.96 -18.50 -6.51
N ALA A 14 41.04 -18.73 -5.57
CA ALA A 14 41.35 -18.82 -4.14
C ALA A 14 41.59 -20.29 -3.73
N LEU A 15 42.71 -20.54 -3.05
CA LEU A 15 43.12 -21.82 -2.48
C LEU A 15 42.75 -21.89 -0.99
N VAL A 16 42.31 -23.08 -0.55
CA VAL A 16 42.12 -23.49 0.84
C VAL A 16 43.45 -24.00 1.41
N ALA A 17 43.80 -23.63 2.64
CA ALA A 17 44.71 -24.38 3.51
C ALA A 17 44.47 -24.02 4.99
N GLY A 18 44.32 -25.04 5.84
CA GLY A 18 44.32 -24.90 7.30
C GLY A 18 45.58 -25.50 7.92
N ALA A 19 45.88 -25.14 9.18
CA ALA A 19 46.59 -25.96 10.18
C ALA A 19 46.67 -25.25 11.57
N THR A 20 46.01 -25.88 12.56
CA THR A 20 46.42 -26.17 13.96
C THR A 20 47.41 -25.29 14.77
N GLY A 21 46.93 -24.78 15.92
CA GLY A 21 47.27 -25.28 17.28
C GLY A 21 48.43 -24.65 18.10
N ALA A 22 48.12 -24.04 19.25
CA ALA A 22 48.84 -24.20 20.54
C ALA A 22 48.10 -23.50 21.71
N ALA A 23 47.92 -24.24 22.81
CA ALA A 23 47.41 -23.77 24.10
C ALA A 23 48.58 -23.41 25.04
N LEU A 24 48.37 -22.46 25.94
CA LEU A 24 49.11 -22.34 27.20
C LEU A 24 48.25 -21.64 28.25
N SER A 25 48.22 -22.29 29.41
CA SER A 25 47.48 -22.02 30.63
C SER A 25 48.28 -21.12 31.58
N ALA A 26 47.58 -20.34 32.41
CA ALA A 26 48.07 -19.88 33.72
C ALA A 26 46.89 -19.68 34.66
N GLY A 27 46.98 -20.28 35.84
CA GLY A 27 45.95 -20.27 36.88
C GLY A 27 46.21 -19.26 38.01
N VAL A 28 45.09 -18.88 38.62
CA VAL A 28 44.78 -18.68 40.06
C VAL A 28 45.70 -17.81 40.93
N ALA A 29 45.10 -16.77 41.53
CA ALA A 29 45.21 -16.49 42.96
C ALA A 29 43.91 -15.82 43.47
N LEU A 30 43.36 -16.40 44.53
CA LEU A 30 42.24 -15.93 45.36
C LEU A 30 42.77 -15.02 46.47
N GLU A 31 42.02 -13.98 46.83
CA GLU A 31 41.89 -13.54 48.22
C GLU A 31 40.44 -13.14 48.49
N SER A 32 39.95 -13.56 49.65
CA SER A 32 38.58 -13.48 50.15
C SER A 32 38.58 -12.83 51.52
N GLU A 33 37.66 -11.91 51.79
CA GLU A 33 36.96 -11.66 53.07
C GLU A 33 35.71 -10.85 52.67
N GLY A 34 34.47 -11.07 53.07
CA GLY A 34 33.85 -11.84 54.14
C GLY A 34 32.72 -10.96 54.69
N ASP A 35 31.44 -11.31 54.46
CA ASP A 35 30.41 -11.33 55.52
C ASP A 35 29.07 -11.89 55.01
N ALA A 36 28.32 -12.51 55.93
CA ALA A 36 27.06 -13.24 55.74
C ALA A 36 25.82 -12.32 55.99
N PRO A 37 24.57 -12.80 55.86
CA PRO A 37 23.52 -12.10 55.11
C PRO A 37 22.59 -11.24 55.96
N GLU A 38 22.17 -10.08 55.44
CA GLU A 38 21.08 -9.30 56.00
C GLU A 38 19.74 -9.69 55.33
N GLN A 39 18.82 -10.19 56.15
CA GLN A 39 17.45 -10.48 55.76
C GLN A 39 16.72 -9.19 55.39
N ALA A 40 16.48 -8.96 54.10
CA ALA A 40 15.61 -7.88 53.65
C ALA A 40 14.17 -8.40 53.47
N VAL A 41 13.32 -7.92 54.36
CA VAL A 41 11.86 -8.09 54.45
C VAL A 41 11.17 -7.88 53.10
N VAL A 42 10.46 -8.89 52.63
CA VAL A 42 9.51 -8.76 51.50
C VAL A 42 8.32 -7.92 51.98
N SER A 43 8.33 -6.64 51.64
CA SER A 43 7.16 -5.77 51.78
C SER A 43 6.25 -5.98 50.57
N THR A 44 5.21 -6.80 50.72
CA THR A 44 4.11 -6.88 49.76
C THR A 44 3.22 -5.65 49.90
N SER A 45 3.48 -4.59 49.12
CA SER A 45 2.45 -3.59 48.83
C SER A 45 1.69 -4.04 47.59
N ALA A 46 0.52 -4.63 47.78
CA ALA A 46 -0.45 -4.82 46.71
C ALA A 46 -0.92 -3.43 46.26
N ALA A 47 -0.48 -3.00 45.07
CA ALA A 47 -1.09 -1.87 44.38
C ALA A 47 -2.45 -2.32 43.81
N PRO A 48 -3.52 -1.52 43.96
CA PRO A 48 -4.83 -1.88 43.44
C PRO A 48 -4.87 -1.72 41.91
N GLY A 49 -5.32 -2.76 41.22
CA GLY A 49 -5.96 -2.70 39.90
C GLY A 49 -5.17 -2.04 38.77
N GLY A 50 -4.09 -2.67 38.31
CA GLY A 50 -3.58 -2.39 36.97
C GLY A 50 -4.55 -2.99 35.95
N ASP A 51 -5.15 -2.14 35.10
CA ASP A 51 -5.88 -2.59 33.91
C ASP A 51 -4.97 -3.52 33.10
N VAL A 52 -5.24 -4.82 33.16
CA VAL A 52 -4.62 -5.81 32.28
C VAL A 52 -5.22 -5.57 30.91
N ARG A 53 -4.54 -4.74 30.11
CA ARG A 53 -4.90 -4.48 28.72
C ARG A 53 -4.80 -5.79 27.93
N PRO A 54 -5.81 -6.17 27.12
CA PRO A 54 -5.64 -7.26 26.19
C PRO A 54 -4.48 -6.93 25.23
N ALA A 55 -3.60 -7.90 25.00
CA ALA A 55 -2.53 -7.77 24.01
C ALA A 55 -3.15 -7.58 22.62
N ALA A 56 -2.55 -6.72 21.80
CA ALA A 56 -2.97 -6.56 20.41
C ALA A 56 -2.89 -7.92 19.67
N PRO A 57 -3.82 -8.20 18.73
CA PRO A 57 -3.76 -9.43 17.96
C PRO A 57 -2.45 -9.50 17.18
N ALA A 58 -1.86 -10.69 17.07
CA ALA A 58 -0.71 -10.90 16.22
C ALA A 58 -1.08 -10.59 14.76
N ALA A 59 -0.14 -10.03 14.01
CA ALA A 59 -0.32 -9.75 12.59
C ALA A 59 -0.78 -11.00 11.82
N SER A 60 -1.84 -10.85 11.04
CA SER A 60 -2.41 -11.89 10.18
C SER A 60 -2.92 -11.27 8.88
N TYR A 61 -2.61 -11.91 7.76
CA TYR A 61 -2.92 -11.44 6.43
C TYR A 61 -3.90 -12.38 5.73
N LEU A 62 -4.87 -11.80 5.04
CA LEU A 62 -5.74 -12.50 4.10
C LEU A 62 -5.68 -11.80 2.75
N GLN A 63 -5.24 -12.50 1.71
CA GLN A 63 -5.30 -12.02 0.33
C GLN A 63 -6.53 -12.63 -0.33
N ILE A 64 -7.35 -11.83 -1.01
CA ILE A 64 -8.52 -12.33 -1.77
C ILE A 64 -8.38 -11.87 -3.21
N VAL A 65 -8.21 -12.84 -4.11
CA VAL A 65 -7.98 -12.61 -5.54
C VAL A 65 -8.84 -13.52 -6.40
N ALA A 66 -9.07 -13.11 -7.64
CA ALA A 66 -9.82 -13.89 -8.60
C ALA A 66 -9.06 -15.16 -9.00
N HIS A 67 -7.82 -15.02 -9.49
CA HIS A 67 -7.05 -16.10 -10.09
C HIS A 67 -5.73 -16.39 -9.36
N GLN A 68 -5.15 -17.56 -9.65
CA GLN A 68 -4.01 -18.16 -8.96
C GLN A 68 -2.67 -17.42 -9.12
N ASP A 69 -2.58 -16.50 -10.08
CA ASP A 69 -1.41 -15.68 -10.36
C ASP A 69 -1.52 -14.24 -9.86
N ASP A 70 -2.73 -13.77 -9.52
CA ASP A 70 -3.03 -12.35 -9.28
C ASP A 70 -2.27 -11.79 -8.05
N ASP A 71 -2.17 -12.56 -6.96
CA ASP A 71 -1.43 -12.11 -5.77
C ASP A 71 0.08 -11.97 -6.06
N LEU A 72 0.62 -12.88 -6.87
CA LEU A 72 2.01 -12.85 -7.31
C LEU A 72 2.28 -11.68 -8.27
N LEU A 73 1.33 -11.35 -9.15
CA LEU A 73 1.45 -10.31 -10.16
C LEU A 73 1.20 -8.91 -9.59
N PHE A 74 0.26 -8.74 -8.66
CA PHE A 74 -0.23 -7.42 -8.27
C PHE A 74 0.06 -7.07 -6.79
N MET A 75 0.16 -8.07 -5.91
CA MET A 75 0.40 -7.88 -4.46
C MET A 75 1.85 -8.16 -4.01
N ASN A 76 2.72 -8.67 -4.87
CA ASN A 76 4.16 -8.82 -4.61
C ASN A 76 4.90 -7.50 -4.95
N PRO A 77 5.74 -6.92 -4.06
CA PRO A 77 6.39 -7.54 -2.88
C PRO A 77 5.73 -7.39 -1.50
N ASP A 78 4.57 -6.77 -1.37
CA ASP A 78 3.86 -6.74 -0.08
C ASP A 78 3.59 -8.14 0.52
N ILE A 79 3.34 -9.17 -0.30
CA ILE A 79 3.25 -10.57 0.18
C ILE A 79 4.59 -11.17 0.63
N THR A 80 5.71 -10.70 0.07
CA THR A 80 7.06 -11.16 0.45
C THR A 80 7.47 -10.62 1.83
N HIS A 81 6.96 -9.47 2.24
CA HIS A 81 7.34 -8.81 3.50
C HIS A 81 6.56 -9.27 4.74
N GLN A 82 5.66 -10.24 4.60
CA GLN A 82 4.79 -10.70 5.69
C GLN A 82 5.55 -11.54 6.74
N GLY A 83 6.76 -12.01 6.41
CA GLY A 83 7.63 -12.71 7.34
C GLY A 83 7.00 -14.00 7.87
N LYS A 84 6.81 -14.10 9.19
CA LYS A 84 6.19 -15.25 9.87
C LYS A 84 4.76 -14.99 10.34
N ALA A 85 4.17 -13.85 9.97
CA ALA A 85 2.76 -13.59 10.22
C ALA A 85 1.90 -14.66 9.53
N ALA A 86 0.74 -14.98 10.08
CA ALA A 86 -0.20 -15.84 9.38
C ALA A 86 -0.55 -15.21 8.02
N SER A 87 -0.52 -15.99 6.95
CA SER A 87 -0.81 -15.53 5.59
C SER A 87 -1.69 -16.53 4.88
N VAL A 88 -2.85 -16.07 4.41
CA VAL A 88 -3.82 -16.90 3.71
C VAL A 88 -4.20 -16.25 2.39
N THR A 89 -3.96 -16.93 1.27
CA THR A 89 -4.47 -16.48 -0.04
C THR A 89 -5.73 -17.25 -0.41
N VAL A 90 -6.81 -16.53 -0.69
CA VAL A 90 -8.10 -17.07 -1.16
C VAL A 90 -8.24 -16.79 -2.64
N TYR A 91 -8.36 -17.86 -3.43
CA TYR A 91 -8.58 -17.84 -4.86
C TYR A 91 -10.05 -18.15 -5.15
N LEU A 92 -10.76 -17.21 -5.79
CA LEU A 92 -12.20 -17.34 -6.01
C LEU A 92 -12.52 -18.25 -7.20
N THR A 93 -11.88 -18.04 -8.35
CA THR A 93 -12.15 -18.84 -9.54
C THR A 93 -11.15 -19.98 -9.67
N ALA A 94 -11.44 -20.95 -10.54
CA ALA A 94 -10.51 -22.00 -10.90
C ALA A 94 -9.51 -21.57 -11.99
N GLY A 95 -9.69 -20.38 -12.59
CA GLY A 95 -8.75 -19.81 -13.53
C GLY A 95 -8.63 -20.60 -14.85
N GLU A 96 -9.64 -21.41 -15.18
CA GLU A 96 -9.53 -22.50 -16.12
C GLU A 96 -9.81 -22.11 -17.58
N ALA A 97 -10.40 -20.94 -17.83
CA ALA A 97 -10.84 -20.47 -19.14
C ALA A 97 -11.32 -21.62 -20.09
N ASP A 98 -10.73 -21.74 -21.28
CA ASP A 98 -11.02 -22.83 -22.23
C ASP A 98 -10.22 -24.13 -21.97
N GLY A 99 -9.25 -24.12 -21.04
CA GLY A 99 -8.40 -25.27 -20.74
C GLY A 99 -7.29 -25.54 -21.76
N ALA A 100 -6.90 -24.56 -22.58
CA ALA A 100 -5.90 -24.73 -23.62
C ALA A 100 -4.58 -25.35 -23.09
N GLY A 101 -4.09 -26.39 -23.77
CA GLY A 101 -2.83 -27.08 -23.40
C GLY A 101 -2.98 -28.20 -22.36
N PHE A 102 -4.17 -28.42 -21.81
CA PHE A 102 -4.47 -29.53 -20.89
C PHE A 102 -5.48 -30.51 -21.46
N ARG A 103 -5.58 -31.68 -20.82
CA ARG A 103 -6.55 -32.73 -21.18
C ARG A 103 -7.98 -32.25 -21.02
N ASP A 104 -8.25 -31.52 -19.94
CA ASP A 104 -9.53 -30.98 -19.56
C ASP A 104 -9.34 -29.79 -18.60
N ARG A 105 -10.43 -29.07 -18.31
CA ARG A 105 -10.42 -27.90 -17.44
C ARG A 105 -10.08 -28.22 -15.99
N CYS A 106 -10.46 -29.39 -15.48
CA CYS A 106 -10.10 -29.81 -14.12
C CYS A 106 -8.58 -29.97 -14.00
N ALA A 107 -7.95 -30.60 -14.99
CA ALA A 107 -6.51 -30.79 -15.03
C ALA A 107 -5.75 -29.45 -15.13
N TYR A 108 -6.29 -28.48 -15.88
CA TYR A 108 -5.72 -27.14 -15.93
C TYR A 108 -5.85 -26.40 -14.60
N ALA A 109 -7.04 -26.39 -14.00
CA ALA A 109 -7.27 -25.78 -12.69
C ALA A 109 -6.34 -26.38 -11.61
N GLU A 110 -6.16 -27.71 -11.58
CA GLU A 110 -5.21 -28.37 -10.70
C GLU A 110 -3.76 -27.97 -10.97
N GLY A 111 -3.39 -27.76 -12.24
CA GLY A 111 -2.10 -27.17 -12.65
C GLY A 111 -1.90 -25.79 -12.03
N ARG A 112 -2.88 -24.89 -12.17
CA ARG A 112 -2.83 -23.54 -11.59
C ARG A 112 -2.75 -23.56 -10.06
N LYS A 113 -3.49 -24.46 -9.38
CA LYS A 113 -3.34 -24.68 -7.92
C LYS A 113 -1.93 -25.14 -7.56
N ALA A 114 -1.33 -26.03 -8.35
CA ALA A 114 0.04 -26.48 -8.14
C ALA A 114 1.05 -25.33 -8.33
N GLY A 115 0.80 -24.45 -9.30
CA GLY A 115 1.57 -23.22 -9.46
C GLY A 115 1.51 -22.31 -8.25
N ALA A 116 0.31 -22.03 -7.73
CA ALA A 116 0.14 -21.21 -6.52
C ALA A 116 0.91 -21.81 -5.32
N ARG A 117 0.77 -23.12 -5.10
CA ARG A 117 1.52 -23.87 -4.07
C ARG A 117 3.04 -23.72 -4.24
N ALA A 118 3.57 -23.93 -5.44
CA ALA A 118 5.00 -23.83 -5.72
C ALA A 118 5.55 -22.41 -5.48
N ALA A 119 4.80 -21.39 -5.88
CA ALA A 119 5.20 -19.99 -5.66
C ALA A 119 5.19 -19.60 -4.17
N HIS A 120 4.17 -20.01 -3.42
CA HIS A 120 4.08 -19.72 -1.99
C HIS A 120 5.10 -20.50 -1.16
N ALA A 121 5.39 -21.76 -1.52
CA ALA A 121 6.50 -22.50 -0.92
C ALA A 121 7.85 -21.81 -1.14
N ARG A 122 8.05 -21.25 -2.34
CA ARG A 122 9.23 -20.44 -2.66
C ARG A 122 9.30 -19.15 -1.84
N LEU A 123 8.18 -18.42 -1.70
CA LEU A 123 8.11 -17.21 -0.87
C LEU A 123 8.48 -17.52 0.59
N ALA A 124 7.99 -18.64 1.12
CA ALA A 124 8.28 -19.10 2.47
C ALA A 124 9.70 -19.71 2.64
N GLY A 125 10.43 -19.94 1.53
CA GLY A 125 11.77 -20.52 1.55
C GLY A 125 11.81 -21.98 2.02
N THR A 126 10.74 -22.76 1.79
CA THR A 126 10.64 -24.17 2.17
C THR A 126 10.31 -25.06 0.97
N ALA A 127 10.36 -26.39 1.16
CA ALA A 127 9.90 -27.37 0.18
C ALA A 127 8.41 -27.19 -0.16
N ASP A 128 8.07 -27.47 -1.42
CA ASP A 128 6.70 -27.46 -1.96
C ASP A 128 5.94 -28.72 -1.52
N GLU A 129 5.61 -28.78 -0.23
CA GLU A 129 4.91 -29.88 0.40
C GLU A 129 3.71 -29.34 1.18
N TRP A 130 2.51 -29.82 0.85
CA TRP A 130 1.26 -29.26 1.36
C TRP A 130 0.35 -30.33 1.93
N ASN A 131 -0.23 -30.04 3.09
CA ASN A 131 -1.37 -30.79 3.59
C ASN A 131 -2.65 -30.18 2.99
N ARG A 132 -3.36 -30.96 2.17
CA ARG A 132 -4.54 -30.52 1.43
C ARG A 132 -5.77 -31.17 2.01
N ALA A 133 -6.77 -30.37 2.39
CA ALA A 133 -7.98 -30.88 3.02
C ALA A 133 -9.21 -30.04 2.65
N PRO A 134 -10.40 -30.67 2.55
CA PRO A 134 -11.64 -29.92 2.48
C PRO A 134 -11.94 -29.25 3.83
N LEU A 135 -12.42 -28.01 3.78
CA LEU A 135 -12.96 -27.27 4.91
C LEU A 135 -14.43 -26.94 4.62
N THR A 136 -15.34 -27.52 5.40
CA THR A 136 -16.75 -27.09 5.42
C THR A 136 -16.90 -25.89 6.34
N LEU A 137 -17.43 -24.81 5.78
CA LEU A 137 -17.69 -23.52 6.40
C LEU A 137 -19.06 -23.49 7.09
N ASP A 138 -19.29 -22.53 7.97
CA ASP A 138 -20.56 -22.34 8.67
C ASP A 138 -21.71 -22.00 7.71
N THR A 139 -21.37 -21.50 6.51
CA THR A 139 -22.31 -21.31 5.39
C THR A 139 -22.77 -22.62 4.75
N GLY A 140 -22.21 -23.76 5.16
CA GLY A 140 -22.43 -25.08 4.55
C GLY A 140 -21.65 -25.31 3.25
N ARG A 141 -20.80 -24.35 2.85
CA ARG A 141 -19.94 -24.45 1.67
C ARG A 141 -18.64 -25.16 2.01
N THR A 142 -18.10 -25.92 1.07
CA THR A 142 -16.84 -26.65 1.24
C THR A 142 -15.80 -26.08 0.29
N VAL A 143 -14.66 -25.65 0.84
CA VAL A 143 -13.51 -25.13 0.09
C VAL A 143 -12.30 -26.03 0.29
N GLU A 144 -11.37 -26.05 -0.66
CA GLU A 144 -10.07 -26.71 -0.47
C GLU A 144 -9.16 -25.77 0.33
N VAL A 145 -8.50 -26.29 1.36
CA VAL A 145 -7.49 -25.59 2.14
C VAL A 145 -6.18 -26.37 2.10
N ASP A 146 -5.16 -25.70 1.60
CA ASP A 146 -3.80 -26.23 1.49
C ASP A 146 -2.93 -25.51 2.52
N THR A 147 -2.38 -26.25 3.47
CA THR A 147 -1.46 -25.71 4.49
C THR A 147 -0.04 -26.18 4.22
N LEU A 148 0.91 -25.25 4.15
CA LEU A 148 2.31 -25.53 3.82
C LEU A 148 3.00 -26.25 4.98
N VAL A 149 3.59 -27.42 4.71
CA VAL A 149 4.15 -28.29 5.77
C VAL A 149 5.34 -27.63 6.48
N GLY A 150 6.28 -27.07 5.72
CA GLY A 150 7.46 -26.42 6.29
C GLY A 150 7.24 -25.01 6.84
N ALA A 151 6.07 -24.42 6.58
CA ALA A 151 5.66 -23.12 7.11
C ALA A 151 4.13 -23.08 7.36
N PRO A 152 3.63 -23.74 8.43
CA PRO A 152 2.19 -23.92 8.65
C PRO A 152 1.36 -22.65 8.91
N HIS A 153 2.02 -21.49 8.99
CA HIS A 153 1.36 -20.18 9.04
C HIS A 153 0.95 -19.67 7.65
N VAL A 154 1.37 -20.36 6.57
CA VAL A 154 0.99 -20.09 5.19
C VAL A 154 -0.06 -21.11 4.74
N ALA A 155 -1.21 -20.61 4.26
CA ALA A 155 -2.25 -21.45 3.69
C ALA A 155 -2.84 -20.85 2.40
N LEU A 156 -3.36 -21.71 1.52
CA LEU A 156 -4.09 -21.33 0.31
C LEU A 156 -5.50 -21.90 0.39
N VAL A 157 -6.50 -21.13 -0.06
CA VAL A 157 -7.90 -21.53 -0.08
C VAL A 157 -8.42 -21.44 -1.50
N PHE A 158 -9.01 -22.51 -2.02
CA PHE A 158 -9.54 -22.56 -3.38
C PHE A 158 -11.05 -22.81 -3.37
N LEU A 159 -11.82 -21.87 -3.94
CA LEU A 159 -13.27 -22.03 -4.14
C LEU A 159 -13.58 -22.70 -5.49
N GLY A 160 -12.74 -22.49 -6.50
CA GLY A 160 -12.84 -23.15 -7.80
C GLY A 160 -14.07 -22.74 -8.62
N LEU A 161 -14.56 -21.52 -8.44
CA LEU A 161 -15.70 -20.97 -9.20
C LEU A 161 -15.34 -20.84 -10.69
N HIS A 162 -16.34 -20.85 -11.57
CA HIS A 162 -16.10 -20.61 -12.98
C HIS A 162 -15.56 -19.21 -13.27
N GLU A 163 -14.66 -19.13 -14.24
CA GLU A 163 -14.14 -17.88 -14.79
C GLU A 163 -15.03 -17.33 -15.92
N SER A 164 -15.05 -15.99 -16.10
CA SER A 164 -15.75 -15.29 -17.19
C SER A 164 -15.39 -15.75 -18.62
N GLY A 165 -14.19 -16.30 -18.82
CA GLY A 165 -13.68 -16.84 -20.09
C GLY A 165 -14.23 -18.22 -20.47
N ASP A 166 -15.01 -18.87 -19.61
CA ASP A 166 -15.64 -20.15 -19.92
C ASP A 166 -16.75 -20.00 -20.97
N SER A 167 -16.42 -20.22 -22.25
CA SER A 167 -17.36 -20.15 -23.37
C SER A 167 -18.51 -21.18 -23.31
N ALA A 168 -18.37 -22.29 -22.57
CA ALA A 168 -19.43 -23.27 -22.39
C ALA A 168 -20.49 -22.76 -21.39
N PHE A 169 -20.04 -21.98 -20.41
CA PHE A 169 -20.90 -21.27 -19.46
C PHE A 169 -21.19 -19.83 -19.83
N ASN A 170 -20.64 -19.28 -20.92
CA ASN A 170 -20.95 -17.94 -21.42
C ASN A 170 -21.41 -17.92 -22.90
N PRO A 171 -22.49 -18.63 -23.31
CA PRO A 171 -22.83 -18.72 -24.73
C PRO A 171 -23.35 -17.41 -25.35
N LYS A 172 -23.79 -16.44 -24.52
CA LYS A 172 -24.44 -15.18 -24.95
C LYS A 172 -24.37 -14.03 -23.91
N GLY A 173 -23.26 -13.87 -23.18
CA GLY A 173 -23.07 -12.74 -22.25
C GLY A 173 -24.08 -12.70 -21.09
N ARG A 174 -24.63 -13.85 -20.69
CA ARG A 174 -25.74 -13.95 -19.71
C ARG A 174 -25.50 -14.95 -18.58
N SER A 175 -24.29 -15.43 -18.36
CA SER A 175 -24.04 -16.46 -17.36
C SER A 175 -22.68 -16.28 -16.68
N GLY A 176 -22.77 -15.88 -15.40
CA GLY A 176 -21.82 -16.08 -14.30
C GLY A 176 -20.36 -15.66 -14.51
N ASP A 177 -20.05 -14.38 -14.37
CA ASP A 177 -18.71 -13.96 -13.94
C ASP A 177 -18.82 -13.25 -12.58
N LEU A 178 -17.70 -13.08 -11.88
CA LEU A 178 -17.73 -12.46 -10.55
C LEU A 178 -18.24 -11.01 -10.63
N LYS A 179 -18.01 -10.29 -11.73
CA LYS A 179 -18.47 -8.90 -11.89
C LYS A 179 -19.98 -8.82 -11.92
N ASN A 180 -20.63 -9.67 -12.72
CA ASN A 180 -22.07 -9.75 -12.87
C ASN A 180 -22.72 -10.22 -11.58
N LEU A 181 -22.09 -11.16 -10.87
CA LEU A 181 -22.51 -11.58 -9.52
C LEU A 181 -22.43 -10.41 -8.52
N ALA A 182 -21.43 -9.54 -8.65
CA ALA A 182 -21.21 -8.39 -7.77
C ALA A 182 -22.08 -7.15 -8.08
N MET A 183 -22.85 -7.11 -9.18
CA MET A 183 -23.68 -5.93 -9.52
C MET A 183 -25.08 -6.00 -8.91
N ASP A 184 -25.51 -4.91 -8.26
CA ASP A 184 -26.76 -4.84 -7.47
C ASP A 184 -28.00 -4.37 -8.25
N GLN A 185 -27.84 -3.73 -9.42
CA GLN A 185 -28.98 -2.95 -9.99
C GLN A 185 -29.36 -3.32 -11.44
N ASN A 186 -28.45 -3.94 -12.18
CA ASN A 186 -28.69 -4.35 -13.57
C ASN A 186 -28.36 -5.83 -13.83
N ALA A 187 -27.97 -6.58 -12.80
CA ALA A 187 -27.77 -8.01 -12.92
C ALA A 187 -29.12 -8.69 -13.19
N PRO A 188 -29.18 -9.71 -14.07
CA PRO A 188 -30.36 -10.55 -14.19
C PRO A 188 -30.79 -11.05 -12.79
N PRO A 189 -32.08 -11.06 -12.45
CA PRO A 189 -32.52 -11.66 -11.19
C PRO A 189 -32.03 -13.12 -11.12
N ASN A 190 -31.44 -13.52 -9.98
CA ASN A 190 -30.90 -14.86 -9.71
C ASN A 190 -29.59 -15.23 -10.43
N VAL A 191 -28.63 -14.31 -10.60
CA VAL A 191 -27.26 -14.72 -10.98
C VAL A 191 -26.71 -15.64 -9.90
N SER A 192 -26.30 -16.84 -10.31
CA SER A 192 -25.57 -17.79 -9.49
C SER A 192 -24.34 -18.28 -10.26
N LEU A 193 -23.25 -18.50 -9.57
CA LEU A 193 -21.99 -18.97 -10.13
C LEU A 193 -21.66 -20.36 -9.60
N GLY A 194 -21.58 -21.34 -10.51
CA GLY A 194 -21.15 -22.70 -10.19
C GLY A 194 -19.64 -22.79 -9.97
N SER A 195 -19.17 -24.02 -9.73
CA SER A 195 -17.75 -24.38 -9.66
C SER A 195 -17.48 -25.52 -10.63
N LEU A 196 -16.22 -25.73 -11.01
CA LEU A 196 -15.86 -26.85 -11.89
C LEU A 196 -16.24 -28.23 -11.32
N ALA A 197 -16.29 -28.37 -9.99
CA ALA A 197 -16.74 -29.60 -9.35
C ALA A 197 -18.25 -29.85 -9.56
N THR A 198 -19.04 -28.79 -9.75
CA THR A 198 -20.48 -28.86 -10.03
C THR A 198 -20.79 -29.45 -11.40
N ASP A 199 -19.88 -29.33 -12.37
CA ASP A 199 -20.00 -29.92 -13.71
C ASP A 199 -19.84 -31.45 -13.74
N GLY A 200 -19.51 -32.06 -12.60
CA GLY A 200 -19.52 -33.51 -12.40
C GLY A 200 -18.30 -34.26 -12.93
N ARG A 201 -17.15 -33.60 -13.09
CA ARG A 201 -15.91 -34.22 -13.62
C ARG A 201 -14.63 -33.98 -12.82
N CYS A 202 -14.62 -33.04 -11.88
CA CYS A 202 -13.49 -32.80 -10.99
C CYS A 202 -13.65 -33.56 -9.67
N ASP A 203 -12.97 -33.13 -8.60
CA ASP A 203 -13.03 -33.79 -7.29
C ASP A 203 -14.46 -33.75 -6.70
N PRO A 204 -15.09 -34.92 -6.46
CA PRO A 204 -16.46 -35.00 -5.94
C PRO A 204 -16.62 -34.43 -4.53
N ALA A 205 -15.54 -34.23 -3.77
CA ALA A 205 -15.59 -33.63 -2.43
C ALA A 205 -16.10 -32.18 -2.44
N TYR A 206 -16.02 -31.50 -3.58
CA TYR A 206 -16.44 -30.09 -3.74
C TYR A 206 -17.67 -29.92 -4.64
N ALA A 207 -18.29 -31.01 -5.08
CA ALA A 207 -19.39 -30.99 -6.03
C ALA A 207 -20.68 -30.39 -5.47
N GLY A 208 -21.56 -29.92 -6.37
CA GLY A 208 -22.92 -29.48 -6.02
C GLY A 208 -23.01 -28.11 -5.37
N GLN A 209 -22.00 -27.25 -5.57
CA GLN A 209 -21.95 -25.90 -4.99
C GLN A 209 -22.21 -24.83 -6.06
N SER A 210 -23.09 -23.88 -5.77
CA SER A 210 -23.37 -22.73 -6.64
C SER A 210 -23.64 -21.50 -5.80
N TYR A 211 -23.09 -20.35 -6.13
CA TYR A 211 -23.05 -19.18 -5.26
C TYR A 211 -23.84 -18.02 -5.85
N GLY A 212 -24.89 -17.59 -5.16
CA GLY A 212 -25.40 -16.23 -5.29
C GLY A 212 -24.48 -15.23 -4.57
N ARG A 213 -24.71 -13.92 -4.79
CA ARG A 213 -23.92 -12.84 -4.16
C ARG A 213 -23.84 -12.98 -2.65
N GLY A 214 -24.98 -13.09 -1.97
CA GLY A 214 -25.03 -13.19 -0.51
C GLY A 214 -24.35 -14.44 0.03
N GLU A 215 -24.38 -15.55 -0.70
CA GLU A 215 -23.72 -16.80 -0.30
C GLU A 215 -22.20 -16.69 -0.43
N LEU A 216 -21.71 -16.05 -1.50
CA LEU A 216 -20.27 -15.81 -1.68
C LEU A 216 -19.76 -14.78 -0.68
N VAL A 217 -20.47 -13.67 -0.47
CA VAL A 217 -20.13 -12.67 0.56
C VAL A 217 -20.12 -13.30 1.96
N GLY A 218 -21.11 -14.14 2.29
CA GLY A 218 -21.15 -14.88 3.54
C GLY A 218 -19.97 -15.85 3.69
N THR A 219 -19.59 -16.53 2.60
CA THR A 219 -18.43 -17.44 2.57
C THR A 219 -17.13 -16.68 2.82
N LEU A 220 -16.92 -15.52 2.18
CA LEU A 220 -15.75 -14.68 2.40
C LEU A 220 -15.70 -14.13 3.83
N LEU A 221 -16.84 -13.70 4.38
CA LEU A 221 -16.94 -13.24 5.76
C LEU A 221 -16.62 -14.36 6.76
N ASP A 222 -17.04 -15.59 6.49
CA ASP A 222 -16.71 -16.74 7.33
C ASP A 222 -15.21 -17.05 7.29
N LEU A 223 -14.59 -17.04 6.10
CA LEU A 223 -13.14 -17.16 5.96
C LEU A 223 -12.39 -16.06 6.74
N MET A 224 -12.87 -14.81 6.70
CA MET A 224 -12.30 -13.73 7.52
C MET A 224 -12.43 -14.02 9.02
N ARG A 225 -13.61 -14.46 9.50
CA ARG A 225 -13.81 -14.83 10.91
C ARG A 225 -12.94 -16.00 11.34
N ARG A 226 -12.71 -16.95 10.44
CA ARG A 226 -11.90 -18.16 10.68
C ARG A 226 -10.42 -17.85 10.76
N PHE A 227 -9.88 -17.12 9.79
CA PHE A 227 -8.46 -16.81 9.68
C PHE A 227 -8.04 -15.53 10.42
N ARG A 228 -9.02 -14.76 10.89
CA ARG A 228 -8.84 -13.60 11.77
C ARG A 228 -7.76 -12.62 11.26
N PRO A 229 -7.84 -12.14 10.00
CA PRO A 229 -6.85 -11.21 9.49
C PRO A 229 -6.92 -9.85 10.21
N THR A 230 -5.76 -9.25 10.41
CA THR A 230 -5.58 -7.82 10.76
C THR A 230 -5.25 -6.99 9.52
N VAL A 231 -4.88 -7.63 8.41
CA VAL A 231 -4.71 -6.98 7.08
C VAL A 231 -5.43 -7.81 6.02
N VAL A 232 -6.29 -7.17 5.24
CA VAL A 232 -6.94 -7.76 4.06
C VAL A 232 -6.40 -7.08 2.80
N LEU A 233 -5.80 -7.88 1.90
CA LEU A 233 -5.33 -7.43 0.59
C LEU A 233 -6.33 -7.89 -0.48
N THR A 234 -6.69 -7.01 -1.41
CA THR A 234 -7.66 -7.31 -2.46
C THR A 234 -7.33 -6.59 -3.78
N GLN A 235 -8.12 -6.84 -4.82
CA GLN A 235 -7.96 -6.29 -6.17
C GLN A 235 -8.65 -4.93 -6.33
N ASP A 236 -8.68 -4.35 -7.53
CA ASP A 236 -9.23 -3.02 -7.79
C ASP A 236 -10.76 -3.04 -7.96
N PRO A 237 -11.57 -2.52 -7.00
CA PRO A 237 -13.03 -2.55 -7.13
C PRO A 237 -13.59 -1.44 -8.04
N LYS A 238 -12.77 -0.44 -8.39
CA LYS A 238 -13.19 0.86 -8.93
C LYS A 238 -12.38 1.20 -10.19
N VAL A 239 -12.53 0.34 -11.19
CA VAL A 239 -11.90 0.42 -12.51
C VAL A 239 -12.89 0.01 -13.63
N GLY A 240 -12.66 0.49 -14.85
CA GLY A 240 -13.41 0.09 -16.04
C GLY A 240 -13.03 -1.30 -16.56
N LEU A 241 -13.81 -1.85 -17.49
CA LEU A 241 -13.45 -3.10 -18.17
C LEU A 241 -12.28 -2.88 -19.14
N ILE A 242 -11.43 -3.90 -19.22
CA ILE A 242 -10.42 -4.05 -20.26
C ILE A 242 -11.07 -4.32 -21.62
N GLY A 243 -10.52 -3.73 -22.67
CA GLY A 243 -10.93 -3.85 -24.06
C GLY A 243 -10.30 -5.05 -24.75
N ALA A 244 -10.66 -5.29 -26.02
CA ALA A 244 -10.25 -6.50 -26.73
C ALA A 244 -8.79 -6.48 -27.24
N ASP A 245 -8.18 -5.29 -27.38
CA ASP A 245 -6.82 -5.07 -27.90
C ASP A 245 -5.77 -4.91 -26.79
N TYR A 246 -6.11 -5.32 -25.57
CA TYR A 246 -5.35 -5.03 -24.36
C TYR A 246 -3.92 -5.55 -24.33
N HIS A 247 -3.60 -6.63 -25.04
CA HIS A 247 -2.22 -7.13 -25.18
C HIS A 247 -1.34 -6.18 -26.02
N ALA A 248 -1.94 -5.39 -26.92
CA ALA A 248 -1.24 -4.44 -27.78
C ALA A 248 -1.31 -2.99 -27.25
N ASN A 249 -2.35 -2.65 -26.47
CA ASN A 249 -2.58 -1.30 -25.97
C ASN A 249 -2.19 -1.15 -24.49
N THR A 250 -0.93 -0.78 -24.24
CA THR A 250 -0.39 -0.60 -22.87
C THR A 250 -0.89 0.67 -22.17
N ALA A 251 -1.58 1.56 -22.88
CA ALA A 251 -2.18 2.77 -22.31
C ALA A 251 -3.57 2.52 -21.70
N GLU A 252 -4.15 1.36 -21.96
CA GLU A 252 -5.45 0.97 -21.42
C GLU A 252 -5.43 0.88 -19.89
N ARG A 253 -6.47 1.45 -19.27
CA ARG A 253 -6.65 1.51 -17.82
C ARG A 253 -7.73 0.56 -17.29
N GLY A 254 -8.26 -0.30 -18.16
CA GLY A 254 -9.28 -1.28 -17.80
C GLY A 254 -8.68 -2.53 -17.15
N ASP A 255 -9.57 -3.35 -16.60
CA ASP A 255 -9.22 -4.58 -15.91
C ASP A 255 -10.18 -5.73 -16.22
N HIS A 256 -9.79 -6.94 -15.82
CA HIS A 256 -10.58 -8.16 -16.01
C HIS A 256 -11.88 -8.12 -15.20
N ALA A 257 -12.96 -8.68 -15.75
CA ALA A 257 -14.25 -8.70 -15.07
C ALA A 257 -14.15 -9.40 -13.71
N ASP A 258 -13.46 -10.54 -13.65
CA ASP A 258 -13.35 -11.31 -12.41
C ASP A 258 -12.55 -10.58 -11.32
N HIS A 259 -11.53 -9.78 -11.66
CA HIS A 259 -10.78 -8.97 -10.69
C HIS A 259 -11.68 -7.94 -10.02
N ILE A 260 -12.46 -7.21 -10.84
CA ILE A 260 -13.42 -6.21 -10.37
C ILE A 260 -14.49 -6.86 -9.47
N GLY A 261 -14.99 -8.03 -9.89
CA GLY A 261 -15.98 -8.80 -9.13
C GLY A 261 -15.44 -9.28 -7.78
N ALA A 262 -14.27 -9.91 -7.79
CA ALA A 262 -13.57 -10.39 -6.59
C ALA A 262 -13.36 -9.25 -5.59
N ALA A 263 -12.83 -8.11 -6.06
CA ALA A 263 -12.60 -6.93 -5.23
C ALA A 263 -13.88 -6.38 -4.57
N ARG A 264 -14.98 -6.32 -5.33
CA ARG A 264 -16.27 -5.81 -4.83
C ARG A 264 -16.91 -6.74 -3.81
N LEU A 265 -16.91 -8.05 -4.07
CA LEU A 265 -17.46 -9.05 -3.15
C LEU A 265 -16.63 -9.15 -1.87
N ALA A 266 -15.30 -9.08 -1.99
CA ALA A 266 -14.39 -9.01 -0.85
C ALA A 266 -14.61 -7.74 -0.03
N GLY A 267 -14.78 -6.58 -0.69
CA GLY A 267 -15.08 -5.32 -0.02
C GLY A 267 -16.42 -5.32 0.73
N GLU A 268 -17.44 -5.97 0.16
CA GLU A 268 -18.73 -6.15 0.82
C GLU A 268 -18.61 -7.06 2.06
N ALA A 269 -17.93 -8.20 1.95
CA ALA A 269 -17.67 -9.08 3.10
C ALA A 269 -16.87 -8.36 4.19
N LEU A 270 -15.83 -7.61 3.79
CA LEU A 270 -15.00 -6.83 4.69
C LEU A 270 -15.80 -5.75 5.44
N SER A 271 -16.83 -5.16 4.82
CA SER A 271 -17.69 -4.17 5.50
C SER A 271 -18.46 -4.73 6.69
N ALA A 272 -18.58 -6.07 6.79
CA ALA A 272 -19.18 -6.80 7.90
C ALA A 272 -18.13 -7.46 8.82
N TYR A 273 -16.84 -7.32 8.55
CA TYR A 273 -15.74 -7.88 9.33
C TYR A 273 -15.03 -6.79 10.14
N HIS A 274 -15.25 -6.78 11.45
CA HIS A 274 -14.69 -5.76 12.37
C HIS A 274 -13.39 -6.20 13.05
N GLY A 275 -12.51 -6.89 12.30
CA GLY A 275 -11.25 -7.41 12.82
C GLY A 275 -11.42 -8.66 13.70
N PRO A 276 -10.29 -9.22 14.19
CA PRO A 276 -10.26 -10.49 14.91
C PRO A 276 -11.15 -10.53 16.16
N ASP A 277 -11.14 -9.44 16.91
CA ASP A 277 -11.80 -9.34 18.22
C ASP A 277 -13.08 -8.48 18.17
N GLY A 278 -13.52 -8.09 16.97
CA GLY A 278 -14.66 -7.19 16.78
C GLY A 278 -14.41 -5.76 17.23
N ASP A 279 -13.14 -5.37 17.44
CA ASP A 279 -12.71 -4.05 17.92
C ASP A 279 -12.40 -3.06 16.79
N GLY A 280 -12.61 -3.47 15.53
CA GLY A 280 -12.36 -2.68 14.34
C GLY A 280 -10.87 -2.54 14.00
N ARG A 281 -10.00 -3.45 14.47
CA ARG A 281 -8.58 -3.51 14.10
C ARG A 281 -8.35 -4.38 12.87
N VAL A 282 -8.68 -3.82 11.71
CA VAL A 282 -8.34 -4.42 10.41
C VAL A 282 -7.98 -3.34 9.40
N LEU A 283 -6.85 -3.51 8.73
CA LEU A 283 -6.43 -2.69 7.59
C LEU A 283 -6.88 -3.35 6.30
N SER A 284 -7.19 -2.53 5.30
CA SER A 284 -7.53 -3.00 3.96
C SER A 284 -6.72 -2.28 2.90
N ARG A 285 -6.24 -3.03 1.91
CA ARG A 285 -5.48 -2.46 0.80
C ARG A 285 -5.84 -3.14 -0.51
N SER A 286 -6.32 -2.34 -1.45
CA SER A 286 -6.62 -2.76 -2.81
C SER A 286 -5.42 -2.47 -3.72
N TYR A 287 -5.12 -3.38 -4.64
CA TYR A 287 -4.08 -3.22 -5.65
C TYR A 287 -4.71 -3.00 -7.01
N ARG A 288 -3.99 -2.26 -7.85
CA ARG A 288 -4.25 -2.19 -9.27
C ARG A 288 -3.78 -3.50 -9.92
N ASP A 289 -4.61 -4.07 -10.78
CA ASP A 289 -4.33 -5.32 -11.49
C ASP A 289 -3.83 -5.05 -12.91
N TYR A 290 -4.52 -5.47 -13.99
CA TYR A 290 -4.04 -5.24 -15.36
C TYR A 290 -3.91 -3.77 -15.72
N ASN A 291 -4.63 -2.89 -15.04
CA ASN A 291 -4.50 -1.46 -15.25
C ASN A 291 -3.12 -0.90 -14.84
N ILE A 292 -2.23 -1.64 -14.15
CA ILE A 292 -0.85 -1.18 -13.86
C ILE A 292 0.03 -1.01 -15.11
N ARG A 293 -0.40 -1.52 -16.27
CA ARG A 293 0.34 -1.32 -17.54
C ARG A 293 0.48 0.15 -17.91
N SER A 294 -0.52 0.95 -17.54
CA SER A 294 -0.53 2.40 -17.75
C SER A 294 0.40 3.16 -16.79
N ALA A 295 1.12 2.47 -15.90
CA ALA A 295 2.03 3.05 -14.91
C ALA A 295 3.48 2.65 -15.24
N PRO A 296 4.46 3.50 -14.88
CA PRO A 296 5.88 3.15 -15.04
C PRO A 296 6.26 1.97 -14.14
N PRO A 297 7.45 1.36 -14.32
CA PRO A 297 7.98 0.42 -13.34
C PRO A 297 8.17 1.08 -11.96
N SER A 298 7.66 0.48 -10.89
CA SER A 298 7.84 0.94 -9.51
C SER A 298 8.88 0.17 -8.70
N LEU A 299 9.30 -1.00 -9.18
CA LEU A 299 10.27 -1.84 -8.49
C LEU A 299 11.67 -1.64 -9.07
N ASP A 300 12.68 -1.77 -8.21
CA ASP A 300 14.08 -1.80 -8.65
C ASP A 300 14.41 -3.15 -9.34
N ALA A 301 15.64 -3.27 -9.84
CA ALA A 301 16.07 -4.47 -10.56
C ALA A 301 16.09 -5.72 -9.65
N ALA A 302 16.43 -5.58 -8.37
CA ALA A 302 16.53 -6.70 -7.43
C ALA A 302 15.14 -7.23 -7.07
N GLN A 303 14.21 -6.33 -6.73
CA GLN A 303 12.80 -6.66 -6.49
C GLN A 303 12.15 -7.25 -7.73
N THR A 304 12.40 -6.68 -8.91
CA THR A 304 11.90 -7.22 -10.19
C THR A 304 12.37 -8.65 -10.41
N ALA A 305 13.67 -8.91 -10.21
CA ALA A 305 14.23 -10.26 -10.35
C ALA A 305 13.63 -11.23 -9.32
N ALA A 306 13.50 -10.83 -8.05
CA ALA A 306 12.89 -11.66 -7.02
C ALA A 306 11.43 -12.00 -7.34
N LYS A 307 10.62 -11.00 -7.69
CA LYS A 307 9.23 -11.15 -8.10
C LYS A 307 9.10 -12.07 -9.31
N ARG A 308 9.94 -11.89 -10.32
CA ARG A 308 10.00 -12.77 -11.49
C ARG A 308 10.26 -14.22 -11.10
N GLN A 309 11.20 -14.48 -10.20
CA GLN A 309 11.51 -15.86 -9.81
C GLN A 309 10.35 -16.54 -9.08
N VAL A 310 9.56 -15.79 -8.30
CA VAL A 310 8.31 -16.28 -7.71
C VAL A 310 7.29 -16.63 -8.80
N PHE A 311 7.12 -15.75 -9.79
CA PHE A 311 6.21 -16.00 -10.90
C PHE A 311 6.65 -17.19 -11.77
N LEU A 312 7.95 -17.38 -12.01
CA LEU A 312 8.46 -18.55 -12.73
C LEU A 312 8.24 -19.86 -11.96
N ALA A 313 8.28 -19.84 -10.63
CA ALA A 313 7.91 -21.00 -9.82
C ALA A 313 6.42 -21.35 -9.99
N TYR A 314 5.55 -20.35 -10.09
CA TYR A 314 4.13 -20.54 -10.39
C TYR A 314 3.90 -21.23 -11.75
N LEU A 315 4.64 -20.86 -12.80
CA LEU A 315 4.47 -21.49 -14.11
C LEU A 315 4.94 -22.96 -14.12
N GLY A 316 5.86 -23.32 -13.22
CA GLY A 316 6.47 -24.65 -13.17
C GLY A 316 7.48 -24.90 -14.30
N PRO A 317 8.20 -26.02 -14.25
CA PRO A 317 9.19 -26.37 -15.27
C PRO A 317 8.58 -26.43 -16.67
N GLY A 318 9.08 -25.62 -17.60
CA GLY A 318 8.55 -25.56 -18.97
C GLY A 318 7.11 -25.05 -19.05
N GLN A 319 6.64 -24.28 -18.05
CA GLN A 319 5.26 -23.79 -17.95
C GLN A 319 4.22 -24.93 -17.81
N SER A 320 4.59 -26.02 -17.14
CA SER A 320 3.74 -27.21 -16.97
C SER A 320 2.50 -26.99 -16.10
N PHE A 321 2.50 -25.96 -15.24
CA PHE A 321 1.37 -25.64 -14.36
C PHE A 321 0.41 -24.67 -15.01
N ASP A 322 0.94 -23.69 -15.73
CA ASP A 322 0.17 -22.70 -16.47
C ASP A 322 0.93 -22.26 -17.75
N PRO A 323 0.52 -22.74 -18.94
CA PRO A 323 1.16 -22.43 -20.22
C PRO A 323 0.66 -21.13 -20.86
N SER A 324 -0.38 -20.50 -20.30
CA SER A 324 -1.02 -19.33 -20.91
C SER A 324 -0.16 -18.06 -20.76
N PRO A 325 0.37 -17.73 -19.56
CA PRO A 325 1.25 -16.59 -19.41
C PRO A 325 2.51 -16.69 -20.25
N ARG A 326 2.94 -15.54 -20.78
CA ARG A 326 4.22 -15.39 -21.47
C ARG A 326 5.11 -14.47 -20.65
N PRO A 327 5.90 -15.00 -19.69
CA PRO A 327 6.62 -14.17 -18.71
C PRO A 327 7.66 -13.22 -19.32
N ASP A 328 8.05 -13.43 -20.58
CA ASP A 328 8.98 -12.57 -21.32
C ASP A 328 8.28 -11.59 -22.28
N GLU A 329 6.95 -11.64 -22.36
CA GLU A 329 6.18 -10.70 -23.17
C GLU A 329 6.14 -9.32 -22.53
N VAL A 330 7.02 -8.44 -23.01
CA VAL A 330 7.18 -7.07 -22.49
C VAL A 330 5.94 -6.18 -22.64
N SER A 331 5.02 -6.52 -23.53
CA SER A 331 3.74 -5.81 -23.74
C SER A 331 2.66 -6.17 -22.73
N PHE A 332 2.84 -7.27 -21.98
CA PHE A 332 1.83 -7.75 -21.04
C PHE A 332 2.48 -8.37 -19.78
N TYR A 333 2.69 -9.68 -19.70
CA TYR A 333 3.16 -10.34 -18.47
C TYR A 333 4.55 -9.91 -17.99
N GLY A 334 5.48 -9.65 -18.91
CA GLY A 334 6.84 -9.25 -18.57
C GLY A 334 6.89 -7.90 -17.82
N MET A 335 5.90 -7.03 -18.01
CA MET A 335 5.89 -5.70 -17.42
C MET A 335 5.35 -5.71 -15.97
N PHE A 336 4.51 -6.67 -15.60
CA PHE A 336 3.97 -6.78 -14.23
C PHE A 336 5.05 -7.10 -13.19
N GLN A 337 6.12 -7.77 -13.61
CA GLN A 337 7.23 -8.17 -12.74
C GLN A 337 8.00 -6.99 -12.15
N SER A 338 7.94 -5.81 -12.79
CA SER A 338 8.62 -4.60 -12.33
C SER A 338 7.69 -3.56 -11.71
N ARG A 339 6.45 -3.96 -11.37
CA ARG A 339 5.38 -3.04 -10.95
C ARG A 339 4.61 -3.60 -9.78
N GLN A 340 4.20 -2.70 -8.88
CA GLN A 340 3.16 -2.88 -7.88
C GLN A 340 2.59 -1.51 -7.58
N TYR A 341 1.27 -1.39 -7.57
CA TYR A 341 0.58 -0.14 -7.26
C TYR A 341 -0.66 -0.40 -6.43
N PRO A 342 -0.84 0.23 -5.26
CA PRO A 342 -2.13 0.25 -4.60
C PRO A 342 -3.13 1.07 -5.44
N ARG A 343 -4.42 0.73 -5.38
CA ARG A 343 -5.51 1.52 -5.97
C ARG A 343 -5.62 2.89 -5.31
N TRP A 344 -5.45 2.93 -4.00
CA TRP A 344 -5.35 4.15 -3.22
C TRP A 344 -4.09 4.06 -2.37
N SER A 345 -3.10 4.91 -2.68
CA SER A 345 -2.03 5.12 -1.70
C SER A 345 -2.58 5.92 -0.52
N ASN A 346 -2.20 5.54 0.69
CA ASN A 346 -2.53 6.31 1.89
C ASN A 346 -1.79 7.66 1.95
N GLY A 347 -0.82 7.88 1.06
CA GLY A 347 -0.06 9.12 0.97
C GLY A 347 0.78 9.39 2.21
N THR A 348 1.25 10.64 2.33
CA THR A 348 2.14 11.08 3.42
C THR A 348 1.49 12.11 4.34
N ALA A 349 0.35 12.69 3.96
CA ALA A 349 -0.31 13.79 4.66
C ALA A 349 -1.37 13.28 5.65
N TRP A 350 -0.99 12.37 6.56
CA TRP A 350 -1.92 11.76 7.51
C TRP A 350 -1.58 12.02 9.00
N SER A 351 -0.68 12.96 9.28
CA SER A 351 -0.40 13.45 10.63
C SER A 351 -0.29 14.98 10.67
N ALA A 352 -0.58 15.57 11.84
CA ALA A 352 -0.45 17.01 12.05
C ALA A 352 -0.33 17.39 13.54
N LEU A 353 0.40 18.47 13.80
CA LEU A 353 0.42 19.13 15.11
C LEU A 353 -0.80 20.04 15.24
N ASP A 354 -1.67 19.80 16.22
CA ASP A 354 -2.82 20.67 16.46
C ASP A 354 -2.40 22.01 17.12
N ARG A 355 -3.34 22.96 17.25
CA ARG A 355 -3.08 24.24 17.94
C ARG A 355 -2.76 24.13 19.43
N SER A 356 -2.99 22.97 20.06
CA SER A 356 -2.58 22.69 21.43
C SER A 356 -1.16 22.12 21.54
N GLY A 357 -0.44 22.02 20.42
CA GLY A 357 0.92 21.49 20.38
C GLY A 357 1.01 19.98 20.52
N ARG A 358 -0.10 19.26 20.31
CA ARG A 358 -0.17 17.79 20.38
C ARG A 358 -0.18 17.21 18.98
N LEU A 359 0.60 16.16 18.76
CA LEU A 359 0.55 15.44 17.50
C LEU A 359 -0.72 14.57 17.41
N ASN A 360 -1.26 14.54 16.20
CA ASN A 360 -2.39 13.72 15.81
C ASN A 360 -1.97 12.89 14.59
N ALA A 361 -2.44 11.64 14.56
CA ALA A 361 -2.28 10.73 13.45
C ALA A 361 -3.65 10.21 13.04
N PHE A 362 -3.85 10.01 11.74
CA PHE A 362 -5.13 9.59 11.18
C PHE A 362 -4.90 8.45 10.19
N ALA A 363 -5.82 7.51 10.16
CA ALA A 363 -5.83 6.45 9.16
C ALA A 363 -7.25 5.96 8.92
N VAL A 364 -7.46 5.25 7.81
CA VAL A 364 -8.67 4.48 7.61
C VAL A 364 -8.42 3.06 8.09
N VAL A 365 -9.13 2.66 9.14
CA VAL A 365 -9.07 1.31 9.75
C VAL A 365 -10.51 0.81 9.88
N ASP A 366 -10.76 -0.44 9.50
CA ASP A 366 -12.13 -1.00 9.42
C ASP A 366 -13.02 -0.14 8.50
N GLY A 367 -12.45 0.32 7.39
CA GLY A 367 -13.09 1.20 6.42
C GLY A 367 -13.44 2.60 6.95
N ARG A 368 -13.07 2.95 8.18
CA ARG A 368 -13.50 4.18 8.87
C ARG A 368 -12.31 5.05 9.26
N ALA A 369 -12.50 6.37 9.25
CA ALA A 369 -11.49 7.27 9.77
C ALA A 369 -11.31 7.07 11.28
N LYS A 370 -10.08 6.74 11.70
CA LYS A 370 -9.63 6.66 13.09
C LYS A 370 -8.57 7.72 13.36
N THR A 371 -8.48 8.15 14.61
CA THR A 371 -7.41 9.05 15.08
C THR A 371 -6.69 8.50 16.30
N TRP A 372 -5.37 8.73 16.34
CA TRP A 372 -4.56 8.67 17.54
C TRP A 372 -4.07 10.07 17.87
N ARG A 373 -3.96 10.36 19.15
CA ARG A 373 -3.54 11.68 19.61
C ARG A 373 -2.69 11.60 20.86
N GLU A 374 -1.63 12.40 20.90
CA GLU A 374 -0.86 12.62 22.13
C GLU A 374 -1.77 13.15 23.24
N GLN A 375 -1.61 12.66 24.47
CA GLN A 375 -2.37 13.15 25.63
C GLN A 375 -1.85 14.52 26.09
N ALA A 376 -0.53 14.69 26.01
CA ALA A 376 0.21 15.93 26.23
C ALA A 376 1.30 16.05 25.16
N PRO A 377 1.74 17.27 24.81
CA PRO A 377 2.77 17.49 23.80
C PRO A 377 4.01 16.62 24.01
N GLY A 378 4.35 15.78 23.02
CA GLY A 378 5.50 14.87 23.08
C GLY A 378 5.37 13.70 24.06
N GLY A 379 4.17 13.47 24.62
CA GLY A 379 3.88 12.44 25.61
C GLY A 379 3.27 11.16 25.02
N ARG A 380 2.59 10.40 25.88
CA ARG A 380 1.89 9.16 25.51
C ARG A 380 0.74 9.44 24.55
N TRP A 381 0.41 8.45 23.73
CA TRP A 381 -0.71 8.50 22.79
C TRP A 381 -1.98 7.88 23.39
N SER A 382 -3.12 8.29 22.84
CA SER A 382 -4.45 7.73 23.05
C SER A 382 -5.07 7.37 21.70
N GLY A 383 -6.07 6.49 21.68
CA GLY A 383 -6.71 5.98 20.46
C GLY A 383 -6.34 4.53 20.15
N PRO A 384 -6.83 3.98 19.02
CA PRO A 384 -7.59 4.68 17.98
C PRO A 384 -9.00 5.07 18.44
N ARG A 385 -9.46 6.28 18.10
CA ARG A 385 -10.85 6.71 18.24
C ARG A 385 -11.51 6.83 16.86
N ASP A 386 -12.73 6.31 16.72
CA ASP A 386 -13.54 6.44 15.51
C ASP A 386 -14.11 7.86 15.33
N LEU A 387 -14.10 8.36 14.09
CA LEU A 387 -14.58 9.69 13.71
C LEU A 387 -15.89 9.68 12.87
N GLY A 388 -16.55 8.53 12.69
CA GLY A 388 -17.91 8.44 12.14
C GLY A 388 -18.06 8.77 10.64
N SER A 389 -17.28 8.11 9.77
CA SER A 389 -17.15 8.48 8.34
C SER A 389 -18.02 7.71 7.33
N GLY A 390 -18.55 6.54 7.69
CA GLY A 390 -18.90 5.52 6.69
C GLY A 390 -17.66 4.92 6.02
N LEU A 391 -17.86 4.12 4.98
CA LEU A 391 -16.76 3.43 4.27
C LEU A 391 -15.95 4.40 3.41
N LEU A 392 -14.68 4.57 3.74
CA LEU A 392 -13.73 5.42 3.03
C LEU A 392 -12.72 4.57 2.25
N ALA A 393 -12.21 5.12 1.14
CA ALA A 393 -10.97 4.64 0.55
C ALA A 393 -9.85 4.72 1.59
N PRO A 394 -8.85 3.81 1.59
CA PRO A 394 -7.81 3.75 2.62
C PRO A 394 -6.76 4.87 2.50
N THR A 395 -7.22 6.12 2.47
CA THR A 395 -6.44 7.33 2.24
C THR A 395 -7.11 8.52 2.93
N LEU A 396 -6.32 9.39 3.53
CA LEU A 396 -6.77 10.63 4.18
C LEU A 396 -5.78 11.74 3.86
N SER A 397 -6.30 12.92 3.52
CA SER A 397 -5.52 14.16 3.52
C SER A 397 -5.86 14.96 4.76
N VAL A 398 -4.88 15.11 5.65
CA VAL A 398 -4.96 15.91 6.87
C VAL A 398 -4.35 17.27 6.57
N VAL A 399 -5.05 18.33 6.93
CA VAL A 399 -4.57 19.70 6.77
C VAL A 399 -4.84 20.51 8.03
N LYS A 400 -3.86 21.32 8.42
CA LYS A 400 -4.00 22.30 9.50
C LYS A 400 -4.42 23.64 8.91
N GLY A 401 -5.59 24.13 9.28
CA GLY A 401 -6.09 25.45 8.90
C GLY A 401 -5.28 26.58 9.52
N ALA A 402 -5.52 27.82 9.05
CA ALA A 402 -4.87 29.02 9.59
C ALA A 402 -5.28 29.33 11.04
N ASP A 403 -6.45 28.84 11.46
CA ASP A 403 -6.94 28.86 12.85
C ASP A 403 -6.31 27.78 13.75
N GLY A 404 -5.45 26.94 13.17
CA GLY A 404 -4.76 25.83 13.80
C GLY A 404 -5.64 24.63 14.12
N LEU A 405 -6.87 24.59 13.61
CA LEU A 405 -7.74 23.41 13.64
C LEU A 405 -7.39 22.46 12.50
N LEU A 406 -7.71 21.18 12.70
CA LEU A 406 -7.44 20.14 11.71
C LEU A 406 -8.68 19.86 10.85
N HIS A 407 -8.43 19.56 9.58
CA HIS A 407 -9.46 19.16 8.63
C HIS A 407 -9.03 17.88 7.92
N LEU A 408 -10.00 17.01 7.66
CA LEU A 408 -9.81 15.75 6.95
C LEU A 408 -10.53 15.81 5.61
N VAL A 409 -9.88 15.28 4.58
CA VAL A 409 -10.49 15.07 3.25
C VAL A 409 -10.28 13.62 2.83
N ALA A 410 -11.33 12.98 2.32
CA ALA A 410 -11.32 11.57 1.93
C ALA A 410 -12.23 11.31 0.71
N VAL A 411 -12.18 10.08 0.20
CA VAL A 411 -13.17 9.55 -0.77
C VAL A 411 -14.06 8.55 -0.05
N ARG A 412 -15.38 8.76 -0.12
CA ARG A 412 -16.37 7.82 0.41
C ARG A 412 -16.75 6.80 -0.67
N LEU A 413 -16.61 5.51 -0.37
CA LEU A 413 -16.72 4.43 -1.36
C LEU A 413 -18.16 4.07 -1.74
N SER A 414 -19.13 4.42 -0.88
CA SER A 414 -20.55 4.09 -1.10
C SER A 414 -21.19 4.89 -2.23
N ASP A 415 -20.69 6.10 -2.50
CA ASP A 415 -21.24 7.04 -3.48
C ASP A 415 -20.16 7.82 -4.26
N ASP A 416 -18.90 7.43 -4.11
CA ASP A 416 -17.74 7.96 -4.82
C ASP A 416 -17.60 9.49 -4.70
N GLN A 417 -18.03 10.05 -3.56
CA GLN A 417 -17.94 11.48 -3.26
C GLN A 417 -16.64 11.80 -2.52
N VAL A 418 -16.07 12.98 -2.82
CA VAL A 418 -15.08 13.58 -1.92
C VAL A 418 -15.83 14.14 -0.71
N VAL A 419 -15.34 13.83 0.49
CA VAL A 419 -15.98 14.20 1.75
C VAL A 419 -14.98 14.88 2.67
N THR A 420 -15.45 15.78 3.52
CA THR A 420 -14.65 16.48 4.53
C THR A 420 -15.20 16.29 5.93
N ALA A 421 -14.34 16.32 6.94
CA ALA A 421 -14.70 16.49 8.33
C ALA A 421 -13.80 17.54 8.98
N ASP A 422 -14.41 18.44 9.74
CA ASP A 422 -13.75 19.59 10.32
C ASP A 422 -13.71 19.47 11.85
N GLU A 423 -12.57 19.84 12.43
CA GLU A 423 -12.42 19.96 13.86
C GLU A 423 -13.03 21.29 14.34
N SER A 424 -13.88 21.25 15.37
CA SER A 424 -14.43 22.48 16.00
C SER A 424 -13.61 22.93 17.20
N ALA A 425 -12.93 21.98 17.85
CA ALA A 425 -11.94 22.20 18.89
C ALA A 425 -10.98 21.00 18.93
N PRO A 426 -9.74 21.14 19.41
CA PRO A 426 -8.75 20.07 19.38
C PRO A 426 -9.25 18.71 19.93
N GLY A 427 -9.51 17.74 19.07
CA GLY A 427 -10.07 16.40 19.35
C GLY A 427 -11.59 16.27 19.25
N ILE A 428 -12.31 17.33 18.86
CA ILE A 428 -13.77 17.39 18.71
C ILE A 428 -14.12 17.61 17.24
N TRP A 429 -14.64 16.55 16.63
CA TRP A 429 -14.90 16.48 15.19
C TRP A 429 -16.38 16.68 14.87
N GLY A 430 -16.66 17.46 13.83
CA GLY A 430 -17.97 17.56 13.22
C GLY A 430 -18.32 16.34 12.35
N PRO A 431 -19.55 16.28 11.82
CA PRO A 431 -19.97 15.22 10.91
C PRO A 431 -19.26 15.31 9.55
N TRP A 432 -19.15 14.17 8.87
CA TRP A 432 -18.62 14.11 7.51
C TRP A 432 -19.63 14.65 6.50
N SER A 433 -19.20 15.60 5.66
CA SER A 433 -20.03 16.25 4.66
C SER A 433 -19.45 16.09 3.25
N PRO A 434 -20.28 15.80 2.22
CA PRO A 434 -19.80 15.70 0.85
C PRO A 434 -19.47 17.07 0.26
N ILE A 435 -18.41 17.12 -0.53
CA ILE A 435 -18.01 18.26 -1.36
C ILE A 435 -18.03 17.88 -2.84
N GLY A 436 -18.89 16.94 -3.23
CA GLY A 436 -19.08 16.55 -4.63
C GLY A 436 -18.01 15.59 -5.17
N ALA A 437 -18.21 15.14 -6.41
CA ALA A 437 -17.20 14.44 -7.21
C ALA A 437 -16.63 15.36 -8.31
N PRO A 438 -15.32 15.30 -8.60
CA PRO A 438 -14.67 16.15 -9.60
C PRO A 438 -14.97 15.73 -11.05
N GLY A 439 -15.36 16.71 -11.88
CA GLY A 439 -15.43 16.58 -13.33
C GLY A 439 -16.59 15.71 -13.86
N PRO A 440 -16.81 15.71 -15.19
CA PRO A 440 -17.75 14.78 -15.82
C PRO A 440 -17.13 13.38 -15.92
N GLY A 441 -17.96 12.34 -15.80
CA GLY A 441 -17.54 10.94 -15.97
C GLY A 441 -17.96 10.04 -14.82
N ASP A 442 -17.43 8.82 -14.80
CA ASP A 442 -17.67 7.86 -13.72
C ASP A 442 -16.92 8.29 -12.44
N PRO A 443 -17.62 8.66 -11.35
CA PRO A 443 -16.99 9.10 -10.12
C PRO A 443 -16.16 7.99 -9.44
N ALA A 444 -16.38 6.71 -9.76
CA ALA A 444 -15.52 5.62 -9.27
C ALA A 444 -14.04 5.76 -9.70
N LEU A 445 -13.77 6.50 -10.77
CA LEU A 445 -12.43 6.65 -11.36
C LEU A 445 -11.62 7.83 -10.82
N ILE A 446 -12.17 8.57 -9.85
CA ILE A 446 -11.46 9.68 -9.22
C ILE A 446 -10.24 9.19 -8.43
N GLY A 447 -9.26 10.06 -8.28
CA GLY A 447 -8.05 9.79 -7.51
C GLY A 447 -8.16 10.15 -6.03
N THR A 448 -7.06 9.99 -5.31
CA THR A 448 -6.94 10.43 -3.91
C THR A 448 -6.90 11.97 -3.81
N PRO A 449 -7.60 12.58 -2.83
CA PRO A 449 -7.63 14.03 -2.68
C PRO A 449 -6.39 14.55 -1.96
N VAL A 450 -5.95 15.75 -2.32
CA VAL A 450 -4.91 16.51 -1.61
C VAL A 450 -5.49 17.86 -1.22
N ALA A 451 -5.38 18.20 0.06
CA ALA A 451 -5.87 19.46 0.61
C ALA A 451 -4.72 20.30 1.15
N VAL A 452 -4.78 21.62 0.91
CA VAL A 452 -3.83 22.59 1.47
C VAL A 452 -4.57 23.77 2.07
N PRO A 453 -4.00 24.42 3.10
CA PRO A 453 -4.56 25.64 3.65
C PRO A 453 -4.18 26.81 2.74
N ARG A 454 -5.08 27.79 2.62
CA ARG A 454 -4.83 29.06 1.97
C ARG A 454 -5.59 30.18 2.68
N PRO A 455 -5.29 31.46 2.41
CA PRO A 455 -6.18 32.55 2.82
C PRO A 455 -7.63 32.25 2.39
N GLY A 456 -8.56 32.36 3.32
CA GLY A 456 -9.98 32.09 3.08
C GLY A 456 -10.43 30.63 3.23
N GLY A 457 -9.58 29.68 3.61
CA GLY A 457 -9.99 28.31 3.93
C GLY A 457 -9.13 27.24 3.27
N LEU A 458 -9.75 26.15 2.83
CA LEU A 458 -9.06 25.05 2.17
C LEU A 458 -9.13 25.12 0.65
N LEU A 459 -8.15 24.50 0.00
CA LEU A 459 -8.17 24.17 -1.42
C LEU A 459 -7.90 22.67 -1.58
N VAL A 460 -8.80 21.98 -2.29
CA VAL A 460 -8.74 20.53 -2.52
C VAL A 460 -8.52 20.25 -3.99
N PHE A 461 -7.58 19.36 -4.29
CA PHE A 461 -7.26 18.89 -5.64
C PHE A 461 -7.47 17.39 -5.74
N VAL A 462 -8.02 16.94 -6.87
CA VAL A 462 -8.30 15.53 -7.12
C VAL A 462 -8.07 15.22 -8.60
N ARG A 463 -7.42 14.09 -8.91
CA ARG A 463 -7.41 13.57 -10.27
C ARG A 463 -8.84 13.24 -10.69
N ASN A 464 -9.30 13.83 -11.79
CA ASN A 464 -10.66 13.64 -12.29
C ASN A 464 -10.76 12.42 -13.25
N PRO A 465 -11.98 11.94 -13.56
CA PRO A 465 -12.18 10.77 -14.42
C PRO A 465 -11.65 10.97 -15.85
N ALA A 466 -11.56 12.21 -16.33
CA ALA A 466 -11.00 12.55 -17.64
C ALA A 466 -9.46 12.43 -17.71
N GLY A 467 -8.78 12.15 -16.58
CA GLY A 467 -7.33 11.97 -16.52
C GLY A 467 -6.54 13.26 -16.35
N GLY A 468 -7.21 14.37 -16.01
CA GLY A 468 -6.63 15.64 -15.58
C GLY A 468 -6.80 15.86 -14.08
N VAL A 469 -6.70 17.11 -13.63
CA VAL A 469 -6.90 17.51 -12.22
C VAL A 469 -8.05 18.50 -12.11
N SER A 470 -8.89 18.34 -11.10
CA SER A 470 -9.88 19.35 -10.70
C SER A 470 -9.57 19.91 -9.32
N ALA A 471 -9.96 21.16 -9.09
CA ALA A 471 -9.84 21.85 -7.82
C ALA A 471 -11.19 22.33 -7.28
N ARG A 472 -11.34 22.37 -5.97
CA ARG A 472 -12.48 23.02 -5.28
C ARG A 472 -11.97 23.71 -4.03
N GLY A 473 -12.32 24.98 -3.85
CA GLY A 473 -11.88 25.78 -2.71
C GLY A 473 -13.03 26.24 -1.83
N GLN A 474 -12.74 26.54 -0.56
CA GLN A 474 -13.64 27.23 0.35
C GLN A 474 -13.49 28.75 0.27
N GLY A 475 -14.59 29.48 0.39
CA GLY A 475 -14.59 30.92 0.63
C GLY A 475 -14.34 31.26 2.10
N PRO A 476 -14.07 32.53 2.44
CA PRO A 476 -13.80 32.99 3.80
C PRO A 476 -14.92 32.73 4.82
N ASP A 477 -16.14 32.50 4.34
CA ASP A 477 -17.31 32.10 5.11
C ASP A 477 -17.38 30.59 5.39
N GLY A 478 -16.38 29.82 4.93
CA GLY A 478 -16.31 28.37 5.01
C GLY A 478 -17.11 27.64 3.91
N ALA A 479 -17.82 28.37 3.04
CA ALA A 479 -18.63 27.76 2.01
C ALA A 479 -17.76 27.24 0.85
N TRP A 480 -18.01 26.01 0.40
CA TRP A 480 -17.35 25.48 -0.79
C TRP A 480 -17.86 26.16 -2.06
N ALA A 481 -16.96 26.46 -3.00
CA ALA A 481 -17.33 26.89 -4.35
C ALA A 481 -18.41 25.96 -4.94
N PRO A 482 -19.40 26.45 -5.70
CA PRO A 482 -20.57 25.66 -6.10
C PRO A 482 -20.23 24.50 -7.05
N SER A 483 -19.09 24.56 -7.73
CA SER A 483 -18.61 23.54 -8.67
C SER A 483 -17.12 23.29 -8.51
N TRP A 484 -16.69 22.13 -9.00
CA TRP A 484 -15.27 21.83 -9.23
C TRP A 484 -14.78 22.59 -10.47
N THR A 485 -13.59 23.17 -10.39
CA THR A 485 -12.89 23.79 -11.53
C THR A 485 -11.97 22.75 -12.15
N ASP A 486 -12.11 22.48 -13.45
CA ASP A 486 -11.17 21.65 -14.19
C ASP A 486 -9.89 22.46 -14.49
N LEU A 487 -8.73 21.92 -14.09
CA LEU A 487 -7.41 22.52 -14.33
C LEU A 487 -6.76 21.94 -15.60
N GLY A 488 -7.41 20.98 -16.24
CA GLY A 488 -6.86 20.25 -17.38
C GLY A 488 -5.74 19.29 -16.99
N GLY A 489 -4.79 19.10 -17.91
CA GLY A 489 -3.78 18.04 -17.85
C GLY A 489 -4.25 16.74 -18.49
N THR A 490 -3.31 15.83 -18.71
CA THR A 490 -3.58 14.53 -19.34
C THR A 490 -2.71 13.44 -18.72
N ALA A 491 -3.21 12.21 -18.77
CA ALA A 491 -2.51 11.01 -18.29
C ALA A 491 -2.01 11.10 -16.84
N VAL A 492 -2.67 11.91 -16.01
CA VAL A 492 -2.37 12.03 -14.57
C VAL A 492 -2.56 10.67 -13.90
N GLN A 493 -1.67 10.37 -12.96
CA GLN A 493 -1.73 9.26 -12.02
C GLN A 493 -2.11 9.79 -10.62
N ASP A 494 -2.58 8.91 -9.75
CA ASP A 494 -2.88 9.27 -8.36
C ASP A 494 -1.60 9.65 -7.59
N GLY A 495 -1.78 10.41 -6.49
CA GLY A 495 -0.66 10.89 -5.66
C GLY A 495 -0.16 12.27 -6.05
N LEU A 496 -1.09 13.22 -6.20
CA LEU A 496 -0.82 14.65 -6.34
C LEU A 496 -0.02 15.18 -5.13
N ALA A 497 0.64 16.33 -5.29
CA ALA A 497 1.21 17.07 -4.17
C ALA A 497 1.01 18.57 -4.38
N ALA A 498 0.78 19.31 -3.29
CA ALA A 498 0.61 20.76 -3.35
C ALA A 498 1.45 21.44 -2.26
N ALA A 499 2.08 22.57 -2.60
CA ALA A 499 2.93 23.34 -1.72
C ALA A 499 2.43 24.79 -1.62
N PRO A 500 1.79 25.20 -0.51
CA PRO A 500 1.36 26.59 -0.32
C PRO A 500 2.56 27.54 -0.29
N VAL A 501 2.39 28.74 -0.82
CA VAL A 501 3.33 29.87 -0.81
C VAL A 501 2.93 30.81 0.33
N ALA A 502 3.89 31.45 0.98
CA ALA A 502 3.65 32.37 2.10
C ALA A 502 2.70 33.53 1.76
N ASP A 503 2.64 33.95 0.48
CA ASP A 503 1.73 35.01 0.02
C ASP A 503 0.33 34.51 -0.34
N GLY A 504 0.02 33.23 -0.15
CA GLY A 504 -1.29 32.63 -0.37
C GLY A 504 -1.48 31.96 -1.73
N ARG A 505 -0.47 31.99 -2.61
CA ARG A 505 -0.45 31.14 -3.82
C ARG A 505 -0.24 29.67 -3.46
N VAL A 506 -0.50 28.77 -4.40
CA VAL A 506 -0.21 27.33 -4.28
C VAL A 506 0.50 26.83 -5.54
N ASP A 507 1.56 26.04 -5.35
CA ASP A 507 2.15 25.21 -6.40
C ASP A 507 1.54 23.82 -6.35
N LEU A 508 1.01 23.31 -7.47
CA LEU A 508 0.41 21.98 -7.58
C LEU A 508 1.25 21.10 -8.51
N PHE A 509 1.49 19.86 -8.11
CA PHE A 509 2.26 18.87 -8.85
C PHE A 509 1.45 17.59 -9.04
N ALA A 510 1.56 16.98 -10.22
CA ALA A 510 0.91 15.72 -10.52
C ALA A 510 1.87 14.73 -11.20
N PRO A 511 1.92 13.45 -10.77
CA PRO A 511 2.63 12.44 -11.52
C PRO A 511 1.85 12.13 -12.80
N ALA A 512 2.54 12.03 -13.93
CA ALA A 512 1.96 11.71 -15.23
C ALA A 512 2.89 10.81 -16.03
N ALA A 513 2.36 10.20 -17.10
CA ALA A 513 3.14 9.28 -17.95
C ALA A 513 4.41 9.93 -18.56
N GLY A 514 4.40 11.25 -18.76
CA GLY A 514 5.51 12.02 -19.31
C GLY A 514 6.45 12.68 -18.28
N GLY A 515 6.24 12.48 -16.98
CA GLY A 515 7.00 13.16 -15.93
C GLY A 515 6.09 13.79 -14.86
N VAL A 516 6.53 14.91 -14.28
CA VAL A 516 5.74 15.67 -13.31
C VAL A 516 5.11 16.88 -14.01
N LEU A 517 3.78 16.98 -13.95
CA LEU A 517 3.07 18.19 -14.37
C LEU A 517 3.03 19.19 -13.21
N HIS A 518 3.12 20.49 -13.51
CA HIS A 518 3.08 21.57 -12.52
C HIS A 518 2.05 22.62 -12.92
N TRP A 519 1.29 23.12 -11.94
CA TRP A 519 0.42 24.27 -12.07
C TRP A 519 0.81 25.31 -11.03
N SER A 520 0.77 26.58 -11.44
CA SER A 520 1.04 27.72 -10.57
C SER A 520 -0.01 28.82 -10.75
N GLN A 521 -0.01 29.79 -9.85
CA GLN A 521 -0.91 30.95 -9.90
C GLN A 521 -0.10 32.23 -10.14
N ALA A 522 -0.65 33.21 -10.87
CA ALA A 522 -0.02 34.52 -11.03
C ALA A 522 -0.09 35.38 -9.75
N GLY A 523 -1.09 35.10 -8.90
CA GLY A 523 -1.33 35.76 -7.62
C GLY A 523 -2.24 34.88 -6.76
N PRO A 524 -2.44 35.21 -5.47
CA PRO A 524 -3.37 34.48 -4.61
C PRO A 524 -4.76 34.42 -5.26
N ASP A 525 -5.38 33.24 -5.23
CA ASP A 525 -6.69 32.96 -5.85
C ASP A 525 -6.80 33.21 -7.36
N ALA A 526 -5.71 33.58 -8.05
CA ALA A 526 -5.70 33.63 -9.51
C ALA A 526 -5.88 32.22 -10.10
N PRO A 527 -6.43 32.08 -11.32
CA PRO A 527 -6.53 30.79 -11.99
C PRO A 527 -5.20 30.05 -12.05
N PHE A 528 -5.26 28.73 -11.87
CA PHE A 528 -4.09 27.88 -12.08
C PHE A 528 -3.75 27.82 -13.56
N VAL A 529 -2.47 28.00 -13.87
CA VAL A 529 -1.90 27.86 -15.20
C VAL A 529 -0.91 26.72 -15.17
N GLN A 530 -1.07 25.76 -16.08
CA GLN A 530 -0.14 24.65 -16.22
C GLN A 530 1.18 25.17 -16.81
N ASP A 531 2.28 24.96 -16.09
CA ASP A 531 3.63 25.22 -16.57
C ASP A 531 4.16 23.98 -17.32
N GLN A 532 4.89 24.20 -18.41
CA GLN A 532 5.54 23.17 -19.21
C GLN A 532 7.05 23.06 -18.91
N GLY A 533 7.58 23.90 -18.03
CA GLY A 533 9.00 23.98 -17.72
C GLY A 533 9.53 22.85 -16.84
N LEU A 534 8.66 22.14 -16.11
CA LEU A 534 9.07 21.00 -15.29
C LEU A 534 9.21 19.74 -16.16
N ALA A 535 10.45 19.42 -16.52
CA ALA A 535 10.82 18.17 -17.16
C ALA A 535 11.55 17.29 -16.14
N GLY A 536 11.10 16.06 -15.94
CA GLY A 536 11.68 15.14 -14.97
C GLY A 536 11.44 13.69 -15.29
N ALA A 537 12.20 12.81 -14.63
CA ALA A 537 11.99 11.37 -14.74
C ALA A 537 10.58 11.01 -14.27
N VAL A 538 9.97 10.00 -14.90
CA VAL A 538 8.59 9.58 -14.62
C VAL A 538 8.49 9.07 -13.16
N PRO A 539 7.61 9.66 -12.32
CA PRO A 539 7.40 9.19 -10.96
C PRO A 539 6.70 7.83 -10.91
N ALA A 540 7.12 6.97 -9.98
CA ALA A 540 6.52 5.67 -9.73
C ALA A 540 5.77 5.60 -8.39
N GLY A 541 4.86 6.55 -8.17
CA GLY A 541 4.06 6.64 -6.95
C GLY A 541 3.70 8.09 -6.62
N PRO A 542 3.19 8.32 -5.40
CA PRO A 542 2.83 9.65 -4.94
C PRO A 542 4.03 10.60 -4.88
N LEU A 543 3.75 11.87 -5.15
CA LEU A 543 4.70 12.96 -4.97
C LEU A 543 4.64 13.50 -3.53
N THR A 544 5.71 14.16 -3.11
CA THR A 544 5.68 15.06 -1.95
C THR A 544 6.30 16.39 -2.34
N ALA A 545 5.62 17.49 -2.04
CA ALA A 545 6.07 18.84 -2.37
C ALA A 545 6.25 19.65 -1.09
N THR A 546 7.33 20.41 -1.02
CA THR A 546 7.64 21.32 0.08
C THR A 546 8.43 22.52 -0.45
N ARG A 547 8.92 23.36 0.44
CA ARG A 547 9.82 24.46 0.11
C ARG A 547 11.21 24.18 0.68
N SER A 548 12.22 24.52 -0.10
CA SER A 548 13.60 24.60 0.38
C SER A 548 13.74 25.74 1.40
N ALA A 549 14.85 25.77 2.13
CA ALA A 549 15.12 26.79 3.15
C ALA A 549 15.04 28.25 2.63
N ASP A 550 15.23 28.46 1.34
CA ASP A 550 15.11 29.76 0.66
C ASP A 550 13.70 30.05 0.09
N GLY A 551 12.72 29.22 0.41
CA GLY A 551 11.32 29.39 0.03
C GLY A 551 10.97 28.88 -1.37
N ARG A 552 11.94 28.37 -2.16
CA ARG A 552 11.68 27.82 -3.50
C ARG A 552 10.97 26.47 -3.43
N ALA A 553 10.05 26.23 -4.37
CA ALA A 553 9.32 24.98 -4.44
C ALA A 553 10.24 23.81 -4.80
N GLN A 554 10.02 22.68 -4.14
CA GLN A 554 10.79 21.45 -4.33
C GLN A 554 9.85 20.24 -4.26
N VAL A 555 10.01 19.32 -5.21
CA VAL A 555 9.23 18.09 -5.31
C VAL A 555 10.15 16.88 -5.13
N PHE A 556 9.62 15.84 -4.48
CA PHE A 556 10.29 14.60 -4.13
C PHE A 556 9.43 13.44 -4.60
N TYR A 557 10.06 12.41 -5.17
CA TYR A 557 9.37 11.22 -5.65
C TYR A 557 10.29 10.03 -5.83
N VAL A 558 9.70 8.84 -5.99
CA VAL A 558 10.41 7.62 -6.40
C VAL A 558 10.52 7.60 -7.91
N GLN A 559 11.74 7.54 -8.44
CA GLN A 559 11.98 7.50 -9.88
C GLN A 559 11.63 6.13 -10.48
N GLY A 560 10.75 6.12 -11.47
CA GLY A 560 10.35 4.92 -12.18
C GLY A 560 11.51 4.19 -12.85
N GLY A 561 11.45 2.85 -12.84
CA GLY A 561 12.50 1.97 -13.34
C GLY A 561 13.69 1.77 -12.40
N THR A 562 13.79 2.55 -11.31
CA THR A 562 14.96 2.51 -10.43
C THR A 562 14.64 2.28 -8.96
N GLY A 563 13.42 2.65 -8.51
CA GLY A 563 13.06 2.65 -7.10
C GLY A 563 13.79 3.71 -6.27
N GLN A 564 14.63 4.56 -6.87
CA GLN A 564 15.46 5.54 -6.17
C GLN A 564 14.67 6.80 -5.82
N ALA A 565 14.91 7.35 -4.62
CA ALA A 565 14.39 8.65 -4.23
C ALA A 565 15.12 9.77 -4.98
N VAL A 566 14.36 10.67 -5.59
CA VAL A 566 14.90 11.84 -6.30
C VAL A 566 14.16 13.12 -5.91
N THR A 567 14.81 14.26 -6.13
CA THR A 567 14.21 15.59 -5.97
C THR A 567 14.47 16.49 -7.16
N GLN A 568 13.51 17.38 -7.44
CA GLN A 568 13.65 18.48 -8.39
C GLN A 568 13.18 19.77 -7.74
N GLY A 569 13.87 20.87 -8.04
CA GLY A 569 13.62 22.15 -7.38
C GLY A 569 13.67 23.32 -8.34
N ARG A 570 12.95 24.38 -8.00
CA ARG A 570 12.98 25.64 -8.73
C ARG A 570 14.33 26.33 -8.53
N GLN A 571 14.92 26.82 -9.60
CA GLN A 571 16.20 27.52 -9.65
C GLN A 571 16.04 29.02 -9.35
N ALA A 572 17.15 29.71 -9.10
CA ALA A 572 17.13 31.14 -8.77
C ALA A 572 16.67 32.02 -9.95
N ASP A 573 16.88 31.55 -11.18
CA ASP A 573 16.38 32.19 -12.41
C ASP A 573 14.90 31.91 -12.69
N GLY A 574 14.22 31.18 -11.79
CA GLY A 574 12.81 30.83 -11.90
C GLY A 574 12.52 29.57 -12.70
N SER A 575 13.51 28.97 -13.37
CA SER A 575 13.37 27.72 -14.12
C SER A 575 13.32 26.48 -13.19
N TRP A 576 12.94 25.33 -13.72
CA TRP A 576 13.01 24.05 -13.01
C TRP A 576 14.32 23.31 -13.32
N SER A 577 14.85 22.57 -12.35
CA SER A 577 15.96 21.63 -12.61
C SER A 577 15.52 20.56 -13.61
N LEU A 578 16.19 20.46 -14.76
CA LEU A 578 15.86 19.49 -15.82
C LEU A 578 16.20 18.03 -15.45
N VAL A 579 17.19 17.84 -14.57
CA VAL A 579 17.64 16.51 -14.14
C VAL A 579 17.30 16.34 -12.66
N PRO A 580 16.56 15.28 -12.27
CA PRO A 580 16.35 14.95 -10.87
C PRO A 580 17.67 14.65 -10.15
N VAL A 581 17.79 15.13 -8.92
CA VAL A 581 18.94 14.87 -8.05
C VAL A 581 18.62 13.65 -7.17
N PRO A 582 19.42 12.58 -7.21
CA PRO A 582 19.26 11.44 -6.32
C PRO A 582 19.51 11.82 -4.86
N LEU A 583 18.72 11.26 -3.95
CA LEU A 583 18.92 11.42 -2.50
C LEU A 583 19.87 10.36 -1.92
N GLY A 584 20.27 9.36 -2.72
CA GLY A 584 20.92 8.14 -2.23
C GLY A 584 19.94 7.21 -1.50
N GLY A 585 20.46 6.24 -0.77
CA GLY A 585 19.67 5.32 0.05
C GLY A 585 19.20 4.06 -0.67
N PRO A 586 18.36 3.26 0.02
CA PRO A 586 17.79 2.05 -0.56
C PRO A 586 16.76 2.38 -1.63
N ALA A 587 16.40 1.39 -2.45
CA ALA A 587 15.17 1.49 -3.22
C ALA A 587 13.96 1.62 -2.28
N LEU A 588 12.98 2.41 -2.68
CA LEU A 588 11.77 2.72 -1.93
C LEU A 588 10.54 2.07 -2.56
N GLN A 589 9.48 1.96 -1.77
CA GLN A 589 8.16 1.54 -2.22
C GLN A 589 7.16 2.68 -2.06
N GLU A 590 6.34 2.90 -3.10
CA GLU A 590 5.32 3.95 -3.19
C GLU A 590 5.88 5.38 -3.09
N GLY A 591 5.86 5.98 -1.90
CA GLY A 591 6.12 7.40 -1.66
C GLY A 591 7.06 7.65 -0.49
N LEU A 592 7.33 8.93 -0.23
CA LEU A 592 8.27 9.40 0.80
C LEU A 592 7.74 10.67 1.45
N ALA A 593 7.70 10.70 2.78
CA ALA A 593 7.36 11.90 3.52
C ALA A 593 8.58 12.81 3.67
N VAL A 594 8.37 14.13 3.57
CA VAL A 594 9.42 15.13 3.71
C VAL A 594 8.95 16.24 4.63
N VAL A 595 9.74 16.54 5.67
CA VAL A 595 9.47 17.62 6.63
C VAL A 595 10.71 18.47 6.87
N ASP A 596 10.53 19.75 7.15
CA ASP A 596 11.61 20.59 7.70
C ASP A 596 11.87 20.14 9.16
N GLY A 597 13.10 19.81 9.50
CA GLY A 597 13.50 19.36 10.85
C GLY A 597 13.50 20.46 11.91
N GLY A 598 13.05 21.68 11.59
CA GLY A 598 12.99 22.83 12.49
C GLY A 598 14.25 23.69 12.47
N ASP A 599 15.28 23.28 11.74
CA ASP A 599 16.55 23.97 11.54
C ASP A 599 16.81 24.33 10.07
N GLY A 600 15.76 24.27 9.22
CA GLY A 600 15.83 24.56 7.78
C GLY A 600 16.37 23.40 6.95
N ARG A 601 16.70 22.26 7.56
CA ARG A 601 17.13 21.05 6.87
C ARG A 601 15.95 20.10 6.71
N LEU A 602 15.76 19.59 5.51
CA LEU A 602 14.71 18.62 5.23
C LEU A 602 15.11 17.23 5.75
N THR A 603 14.14 16.51 6.31
CA THR A 603 14.23 15.10 6.72
C THR A 603 13.21 14.29 5.94
N VAL A 604 13.66 13.15 5.43
CA VAL A 604 12.87 12.19 4.67
C VAL A 604 12.62 10.95 5.50
N VAL A 605 11.38 10.44 5.45
CA VAL A 605 10.98 9.16 6.02
C VAL A 605 10.24 8.39 4.93
N ALA A 606 10.68 7.16 4.63
CA ALA A 606 10.11 6.39 3.53
C ALA A 606 10.10 4.90 3.81
N ARG A 607 9.17 4.20 3.16
CA ARG A 607 9.14 2.75 3.16
C ARG A 607 10.21 2.21 2.22
N ASN A 608 11.13 1.40 2.73
CA ASN A 608 12.22 0.84 1.95
C ASN A 608 11.79 -0.46 1.24
N ALA A 609 12.64 -0.93 0.33
CA ALA A 609 12.41 -2.11 -0.49
C ALA A 609 12.20 -3.42 0.30
N GLY A 610 12.62 -3.48 1.57
CA GLY A 610 12.40 -4.62 2.46
C GLY A 610 11.10 -4.56 3.26
N GLY A 611 10.24 -3.56 3.00
CA GLY A 611 8.98 -3.34 3.73
C GLY A 611 9.14 -2.58 5.05
N GLY A 612 10.36 -2.22 5.42
CA GLY A 612 10.73 -1.43 6.60
C GLY A 612 10.66 0.08 6.36
N VAL A 613 11.12 0.88 7.33
CA VAL A 613 11.18 2.34 7.22
C VAL A 613 12.62 2.84 7.34
N SER A 614 13.08 3.58 6.33
CA SER A 614 14.39 4.25 6.35
C SER A 614 14.24 5.77 6.39
N THR A 615 15.27 6.44 6.89
CA THR A 615 15.28 7.90 7.04
C THR A 615 16.57 8.52 6.51
N THR A 616 16.52 9.79 6.12
CA THR A 616 17.71 10.60 5.83
C THR A 616 17.41 12.07 6.09
N SER A 617 18.46 12.88 6.25
CA SER A 617 18.32 14.33 6.41
C SER A 617 19.37 15.05 5.56
N GLN A 618 19.07 16.29 5.18
CA GLN A 618 20.07 17.12 4.53
C GLN A 618 21.27 17.37 5.46
N SER A 619 22.46 17.43 4.88
CA SER A 619 23.70 17.77 5.59
C SER A 619 23.71 19.22 6.10
N ALA A 620 23.18 20.15 5.30
CA ALA A 620 22.99 21.56 5.58
C ALA A 620 21.68 22.04 4.92
N PRO A 621 21.10 23.20 5.31
CA PRO A 621 19.91 23.74 4.65
C PRO A 621 20.14 23.87 3.13
N GLY A 622 19.27 23.25 2.32
CA GLY A 622 19.44 23.23 0.86
C GLY A 622 20.58 22.33 0.33
N GLY A 623 21.28 21.61 1.22
CA GLY A 623 22.34 20.67 0.87
C GLY A 623 21.83 19.30 0.42
N GLY A 624 22.78 18.42 0.08
CA GLY A 624 22.50 17.03 -0.30
C GLY A 624 22.19 16.13 0.91
N PHE A 625 21.73 14.92 0.60
CA PHE A 625 21.40 13.86 1.55
C PHE A 625 22.52 12.81 1.64
N GLY A 626 22.52 12.02 2.71
CA GLY A 626 23.48 10.94 2.90
C GLY A 626 23.22 9.76 1.93
N ALA A 627 24.30 9.15 1.43
CA ALA A 627 24.22 8.00 0.53
C ALA A 627 23.63 6.74 1.21
N GLU A 628 23.88 6.58 2.52
CA GLU A 628 23.31 5.52 3.34
C GLU A 628 22.24 6.10 4.26
N TRP A 629 21.09 5.44 4.30
CA TRP A 629 19.95 5.86 5.12
C TRP A 629 19.85 4.94 6.32
N PRO A 630 19.84 5.48 7.56
CA PRO A 630 19.49 4.69 8.73
C PRO A 630 18.15 3.97 8.55
N ASP A 631 18.16 2.66 8.78
CA ASP A 631 16.96 1.82 8.80
C ASP A 631 16.39 1.75 10.22
N LEU A 632 15.12 2.14 10.36
CA LEU A 632 14.36 2.01 11.60
C LEU A 632 13.72 0.61 11.71
N GLY A 633 13.75 -0.19 10.65
CA GLY A 633 13.15 -1.52 10.60
C GLY A 633 11.62 -1.50 10.67
N SER A 634 11.05 -2.60 11.16
CA SER A 634 9.61 -2.92 11.26
C SER A 634 8.87 -3.03 9.94
N THR A 635 8.19 -4.16 9.69
CA THR A 635 7.24 -4.24 8.56
C THR A 635 6.10 -3.26 8.79
N VAL A 636 5.82 -2.41 7.79
CA VAL A 636 4.72 -1.42 7.84
C VAL A 636 3.78 -1.59 6.65
N ILE A 637 2.55 -1.08 6.79
CA ILE A 637 1.53 -1.05 5.75
C ILE A 637 1.41 0.37 5.18
N GLY A 638 1.64 0.49 3.87
CA GLY A 638 1.56 1.77 3.17
C GLY A 638 2.71 2.73 3.48
N THR A 639 2.56 3.97 3.03
CA THR A 639 3.60 5.00 3.14
C THR A 639 3.62 5.61 4.55
N PRO A 640 4.78 5.68 5.24
CA PRO A 640 4.89 6.37 6.52
C PRO A 640 4.69 7.88 6.37
N THR A 641 4.36 8.57 7.46
CA THR A 641 4.35 10.03 7.54
C THR A 641 5.44 10.52 8.48
N ALA A 642 5.77 11.80 8.37
CA ALA A 642 6.64 12.50 9.30
C ALA A 642 5.97 13.81 9.73
N ALA A 643 6.18 14.18 10.99
CA ALA A 643 5.77 15.47 11.54
C ALA A 643 6.85 16.01 12.48
N VAL A 644 6.79 17.31 12.78
CA VAL A 644 7.63 17.94 13.81
C VAL A 644 6.77 18.18 15.04
N ASP A 645 7.23 17.72 16.20
CA ASP A 645 6.55 17.97 17.46
C ASP A 645 6.80 19.39 17.99
N SER A 646 6.12 19.75 19.08
CA SER A 646 6.27 21.05 19.72
C SER A 646 7.65 21.33 20.32
N ALA A 647 8.51 20.31 20.43
CA ALA A 647 9.89 20.44 20.88
C ALA A 647 10.88 20.51 19.69
N GLY A 648 10.40 20.55 18.44
CA GLY A 648 11.24 20.62 17.25
C GLY A 648 11.87 19.29 16.85
N ARG A 649 11.34 18.16 17.33
CA ARG A 649 11.83 16.82 17.00
C ARG A 649 11.01 16.24 15.85
N VAL A 650 11.68 15.64 14.88
CA VAL A 650 10.99 14.85 13.84
C VAL A 650 10.44 13.57 14.47
N VAL A 651 9.21 13.25 14.13
CA VAL A 651 8.47 12.06 14.52
C VAL A 651 8.08 11.32 13.25
N ALA A 652 8.58 10.10 13.10
CA ALA A 652 8.14 9.17 12.07
C ALA A 652 6.95 8.37 12.60
N LEU A 653 5.90 8.23 11.79
CA LEU A 653 4.74 7.42 12.12
C LEU A 653 4.45 6.43 10.99
N ALA A 654 4.05 5.22 11.35
CA ALA A 654 3.67 4.18 10.39
C ALA A 654 2.54 3.30 10.93
N LEU A 655 1.81 2.63 10.03
CA LEU A 655 0.82 1.63 10.41
C LEU A 655 1.48 0.25 10.45
N ALA A 656 1.33 -0.45 11.58
CA ALA A 656 1.76 -1.83 11.72
C ALA A 656 0.71 -2.80 11.13
N PRO A 657 1.12 -4.02 10.75
CA PRO A 657 0.21 -5.06 10.27
C PRO A 657 -0.86 -5.50 11.27
N ASP A 658 -0.74 -5.18 12.56
CA ASP A 658 -1.77 -5.41 13.58
C ASP A 658 -2.84 -4.30 13.63
N ALA A 659 -2.88 -3.43 12.62
CA ALA A 659 -3.70 -2.21 12.55
C ALA A 659 -3.39 -1.18 13.65
N GLY A 660 -2.24 -1.30 14.32
CA GLY A 660 -1.72 -0.34 15.28
C GLY A 660 -0.92 0.79 14.63
N LEU A 661 -0.74 1.87 15.40
CA LEU A 661 0.15 2.97 15.04
C LEU A 661 1.52 2.74 15.68
N LEU A 662 2.59 2.84 14.89
CA LEU A 662 3.96 2.87 15.36
C LEU A 662 4.49 4.31 15.34
N VAL A 663 5.23 4.67 16.37
CA VAL A 663 5.84 6.00 16.52
C VAL A 663 7.33 5.85 16.82
N ALA A 664 8.18 6.50 16.03
CA ALA A 664 9.59 6.66 16.32
C ALA A 664 9.92 8.14 16.35
N ARG A 665 10.57 8.59 17.42
CA ARG A 665 10.84 10.01 17.66
C ARG A 665 12.34 10.27 17.73
N GLN A 666 12.81 11.37 17.15
CA GLN A 666 14.18 11.82 17.36
C GLN A 666 14.47 12.08 18.85
N ARG A 667 15.68 11.74 19.30
CA ARG A 667 16.09 11.96 20.69
C ARG A 667 16.26 13.44 21.04
N ALA A 668 16.53 14.28 20.05
CA ALA A 668 16.72 15.72 20.19
C ALA A 668 16.16 16.45 18.95
N ALA A 669 16.01 17.78 19.05
CA ALA A 669 15.51 18.61 17.96
C ALA A 669 16.53 18.78 16.83
N GLY A 670 16.05 19.01 15.62
CA GLY A 670 16.86 19.25 14.42
C GLY A 670 17.05 18.05 13.51
N ALA A 671 17.28 18.31 12.22
CA ALA A 671 17.46 17.26 11.24
C ALA A 671 18.72 16.41 11.52
N GLY A 672 18.67 15.12 11.17
CA GLY A 672 19.79 14.19 11.35
C GLY A 672 20.01 13.70 12.79
N GLN A 673 19.21 14.13 13.76
CA GLN A 673 19.23 13.53 15.09
C GLN A 673 18.74 12.07 15.04
N ALA A 674 19.35 11.22 15.86
CA ALA A 674 19.02 9.81 15.89
C ALA A 674 17.60 9.57 16.42
N PHE A 675 16.85 8.69 15.76
CA PHE A 675 15.56 8.20 16.22
C PHE A 675 15.72 7.20 17.38
N GLY A 676 14.78 7.25 18.32
CA GLY A 676 14.50 6.15 19.25
C GLY A 676 13.92 4.93 18.53
N PRO A 677 13.74 3.81 19.25
CA PRO A 677 13.06 2.64 18.68
C PRO A 677 11.59 2.95 18.35
N TRP A 678 10.99 2.07 17.56
CA TRP A 678 9.53 2.08 17.37
C TRP A 678 8.81 1.76 18.69
N GLU A 679 7.80 2.57 19.01
CA GLU A 679 6.88 2.34 20.11
C GLU A 679 5.44 2.25 19.56
N PRO A 680 4.63 1.28 19.99
CA PRO A 680 3.21 1.27 19.67
C PRO A 680 2.50 2.45 20.34
N ALA A 681 1.59 3.09 19.60
CA ALA A 681 0.83 4.25 20.04
C ALA A 681 -0.65 3.93 20.25
N GLY A 682 -1.18 4.44 21.36
CA GLY A 682 -2.53 4.16 21.79
C GLY A 682 -2.66 2.77 22.41
N SER A 683 -3.78 2.55 23.06
CA SER A 683 -4.15 1.29 23.70
C SER A 683 -5.65 1.15 23.67
#